data_AF-A0A1Z5TCB5-F1
#
_entry.id   AF-A0A1Z5TCB5-F1
#
_cell.length_a   1.000
_cell.length_b   1.000
_cell.length_c   1.000
_cell.angle_alpha   90.00
_cell.angle_beta   90.00
_cell.angle_gamma   90.00
#
_symmetry.space_group_name_H-M   'P 1'
#
loop_
_entity.id
_entity.type
_entity.pdbx_description
1 polymer ?
#
loop_
_entity_poly.entity_id
_entity_poly.type
_entity_poly.pdbx_seq_one_letter_code
_entity_poly.pdbx_strand_id
1 'polypeptide(L)'
;MTSSSSYSYSNDATQYLTQTDSRGVITGQPAAATSQPSLPAGVSTQPQVATVPAALPTGINTIQYGNESSFLVSVGSSTTSIIGGNGVQTDASVVEGTTGGLASATTLTTSSSDSDASETSGSSSSSSTSSSDSDSNDSDSDSSSSASSTSEDSSASGTASSSAADSSSSDSGASNLHLASASLVGLALKQYLADSPPTVVNLAIKPHFEALNDREKKYAHYISRAALSGTRINLRQVSRESEAIYDFILTLHKSCNGDWKKLGSSAGVSEEDVKHWLDYSAQFIGNTGNYKSFGDSKFIPRIPQDKVAALAKTNPEAEKLYTTFKDDLYESKDPARMHLGYPDKGHVSTYYPDSPDITTDEIEYTANLLKEKGLMPENTRMRKTPSGDYEVLVASAVTEPPTRDIKDTWFSLDGPYQGKSLRLVFGDHQVEMAKIARNLTEAKKYALNENENRMQAEYIKAFHDGSMYAHKDSQRHWIKDKGPTVECNIGFIETYRDPHGIRGEWEGFAAMINKERTRAFGELVRSAPAQIPKLPWPPAFEKDKFLAPDFTSLEVLTFAGSGIPAGINIPNYDDIRQNEGFKNVSLGNVLSAAAPKEPIPFIRAEDQDVYDACKDPAFEVQVGLHELLGHGCGKLLQETEPGKFNFDVENPPLNPVTGQKVSSWYKPGETWGSVFGGMGPSYEECRAESVAMSLCPDYSILKIFGFGDGSEDINGKAGDVLYICYLSMARAGIAALQFWDPNSRKWGQAHMQARFAIMQVFLRAGGDFCTLTPSPNNDPDADLSDLRIHLDRNKIPTHGKPAVDAFLQKLHVFKATADLAAAKQFYDDYTHVDEWFAQKVRPEVIRQAKPRKVFVQANTFLNGDDGVELREYEASPEGMIQSFVEREYI
;
A
#
# COMPACT_ATOMS: atom_id res chain seq x y z
N MET A 1 -4.61 36.98 38.78
CA MET A 1 -4.90 35.54 38.61
C MET A 1 -4.66 35.22 37.15
N THR A 2 -3.75 34.30 36.85
CA THR A 2 -3.31 33.97 35.49
C THR A 2 -3.20 32.46 35.39
N SER A 3 -4.02 31.85 34.56
CA SER A 3 -4.07 30.40 34.35
C SER A 3 -3.03 29.96 33.32
N SER A 4 -2.14 29.06 33.70
CA SER A 4 -1.29 28.33 32.75
C SER A 4 -2.04 27.11 32.20
N SER A 5 -2.49 27.18 30.95
CA SER A 5 -3.00 26.01 30.22
C SER A 5 -1.84 25.26 29.55
N SER A 6 -1.60 24.03 29.99
CA SER A 6 -0.73 23.08 29.29
C SER A 6 -1.52 22.36 28.20
N TYR A 7 -1.15 22.54 26.94
CA TYR A 7 -1.82 21.90 25.80
C TYR A 7 -1.18 20.54 25.51
N SER A 8 -1.90 19.46 25.79
CA SER A 8 -1.55 18.11 25.34
C SER A 8 -1.98 17.95 23.88
N TYR A 9 -1.01 17.82 22.96
CA TYR A 9 -1.30 17.56 21.55
C TYR A 9 -1.63 16.08 21.34
N SER A 10 -2.93 15.76 21.26
CA SER A 10 -3.40 14.57 20.54
C SER A 10 -3.83 15.00 19.14
N ASN A 11 -3.08 14.58 18.12
CA ASN A 11 -3.66 14.51 16.80
C ASN A 11 -4.59 13.29 16.78
N ASP A 12 -5.89 13.55 16.70
CA ASP A 12 -6.93 12.52 16.62
C ASP A 12 -7.48 12.36 15.18
N ALA A 13 -7.01 13.20 14.24
CA ALA A 13 -7.30 13.08 12.80
C ALA A 13 -6.43 12.04 12.08
N THR A 14 -5.43 11.43 12.73
CA THR A 14 -4.69 10.28 12.16
C THR A 14 -5.48 8.97 12.16
N GLN A 15 -6.76 8.97 12.57
CA GLN A 15 -7.62 7.77 12.58
C GLN A 15 -8.15 7.35 11.19
N TYR A 16 -7.89 8.12 10.14
CA TYR A 16 -8.35 7.81 8.77
C TYR A 16 -7.41 6.88 7.98
N LEU A 17 -6.24 6.52 8.53
CA LEU A 17 -5.19 5.77 7.84
C LEU A 17 -5.11 4.30 8.32
N THR A 18 -6.25 3.60 8.35
CA THR A 18 -6.41 2.43 9.22
C THR A 18 -6.58 1.08 8.52
N GLN A 19 -7.27 1.00 7.38
CA GLN A 19 -7.18 -0.18 6.49
C GLN A 19 -5.81 -0.14 5.80
N THR A 20 -5.08 -1.25 5.78
CA THR A 20 -3.76 -1.33 5.14
C THR A 20 -3.55 -2.68 4.43
N ASP A 21 -2.66 -2.72 3.44
CA ASP A 21 -2.18 -3.97 2.85
C ASP A 21 -1.19 -4.68 3.77
N SER A 22 -0.90 -5.94 3.42
CA SER A 22 0.10 -6.80 4.04
C SER A 22 1.56 -6.27 4.01
N ARG A 23 1.83 -5.02 3.62
CA ARG A 23 3.12 -4.33 3.83
C ARG A 23 2.96 -2.97 4.52
N GLY A 24 1.75 -2.56 4.85
CA GLY A 24 1.43 -1.31 5.53
C GLY A 24 1.13 -0.13 4.61
N VAL A 25 0.97 -0.34 3.30
CA VAL A 25 0.43 0.69 2.40
C VAL A 25 -1.07 0.79 2.65
N ILE A 26 -1.65 1.97 2.56
CA ILE A 26 -2.98 2.27 3.11
C ILE A 26 -4.05 1.93 2.06
N THR A 27 -5.19 1.35 2.47
CA THR A 27 -6.16 0.68 1.57
C THR A 27 -7.63 0.84 2.00
N GLY A 28 -8.02 1.95 2.62
CA GLY A 28 -9.45 2.25 2.75
C GLY A 28 -9.83 3.63 3.28
N GLN A 29 -11.00 4.08 2.82
CA GLN A 29 -11.61 5.38 3.12
C GLN A 29 -12.34 5.43 4.49
N PRO A 30 -12.71 6.64 5.00
CA PRO A 30 -13.42 6.81 6.27
C PRO A 30 -14.80 6.16 6.33
N ALA A 31 -15.19 5.68 7.52
CA ALA A 31 -16.53 5.16 7.76
C ALA A 31 -17.61 6.26 7.69
N ALA A 32 -18.70 6.00 6.96
CA ALA A 32 -19.79 6.96 6.80
C ALA A 32 -20.57 7.20 8.12
N ALA A 33 -20.72 8.46 8.53
CA ALA A 33 -21.53 8.82 9.68
C ALA A 33 -23.02 8.47 9.46
N THR A 34 -23.54 7.53 10.27
CA THR A 34 -24.87 6.95 10.11
C THR A 34 -25.98 7.80 10.73
N SER A 35 -26.33 8.91 10.07
CA SER A 35 -27.52 9.71 10.43
C SER A 35 -28.20 10.32 9.19
N GLN A 36 -28.93 9.51 8.42
CA GLN A 36 -29.89 10.04 7.44
C GLN A 36 -31.16 10.54 8.17
N PRO A 37 -31.67 11.75 7.85
CA PRO A 37 -33.00 12.16 8.27
C PRO A 37 -34.06 11.34 7.50
N SER A 38 -35.15 10.98 8.17
CA SER A 38 -36.21 10.14 7.61
C SER A 38 -36.95 10.83 6.44
N LEU A 39 -36.77 10.34 5.22
CA LEU A 39 -37.58 10.74 4.07
C LEU A 39 -38.98 10.08 4.12
N PRO A 40 -40.04 10.74 3.59
CA PRO A 40 -41.37 10.14 3.53
C PRO A 40 -41.42 8.89 2.65
N ALA A 41 -42.32 7.96 2.98
CA ALA A 41 -42.47 6.67 2.31
C ALA A 41 -42.97 6.80 0.85
N GLY A 42 -42.06 7.05 -0.09
CA GLY A 42 -42.30 6.89 -1.52
C GLY A 42 -42.36 5.41 -1.90
N VAL A 43 -43.51 4.96 -2.40
CA VAL A 43 -43.71 3.54 -2.77
C VAL A 43 -43.00 3.24 -4.09
N SER A 44 -41.73 2.84 -4.03
CA SER A 44 -41.05 2.17 -5.14
C SER A 44 -41.23 0.65 -4.99
N THR A 45 -42.17 0.08 -5.74
CA THR A 45 -42.29 -1.38 -5.88
C THR A 45 -41.12 -1.90 -6.72
N GLN A 46 -40.08 -2.45 -6.07
CA GLN A 46 -39.15 -3.33 -6.78
C GLN A 46 -39.93 -4.53 -7.36
N PRO A 47 -39.60 -5.00 -8.58
CA PRO A 47 -40.12 -6.27 -9.05
C PRO A 47 -39.59 -7.40 -8.16
N GLN A 48 -40.46 -8.31 -7.74
CA GLN A 48 -40.02 -9.52 -7.04
C GLN A 48 -39.09 -10.34 -7.95
N VAL A 49 -37.94 -10.77 -7.41
CA VAL A 49 -37.00 -11.61 -8.14
C VAL A 49 -37.49 -13.06 -8.12
N ALA A 50 -37.85 -13.60 -9.28
CA ALA A 50 -38.27 -14.98 -9.42
C ALA A 50 -37.07 -15.94 -9.29
N THR A 51 -36.96 -16.64 -8.16
CA THR A 51 -35.89 -17.60 -7.92
C THR A 51 -36.21 -18.97 -8.52
N VAL A 52 -35.29 -19.53 -9.31
CA VAL A 52 -35.35 -20.94 -9.76
C VAL A 52 -34.97 -21.87 -8.60
N PRO A 53 -35.81 -22.85 -8.20
CA PRO A 53 -35.44 -23.81 -7.17
C PRO A 53 -34.26 -24.68 -7.58
N ALA A 54 -33.34 -24.93 -6.64
CA ALA A 54 -32.30 -25.95 -6.83
C ALA A 54 -32.92 -27.36 -6.87
N ALA A 55 -32.28 -28.28 -7.59
CA ALA A 55 -32.71 -29.67 -7.78
C ALA A 55 -34.06 -29.89 -8.52
N LEU A 56 -34.38 -29.03 -9.49
CA LEU A 56 -35.40 -29.36 -10.51
C LEU A 56 -34.98 -30.61 -11.33
N PRO A 57 -35.91 -31.52 -11.69
CA PRO A 57 -35.62 -32.66 -12.55
C PRO A 57 -35.09 -32.28 -13.95
N THR A 58 -34.23 -33.13 -14.51
CA THR A 58 -33.73 -33.00 -15.89
C THR A 58 -34.89 -33.02 -16.89
N GLY A 59 -34.98 -32.01 -17.76
CA GLY A 59 -36.11 -31.78 -18.65
C GLY A 59 -36.65 -30.35 -18.56
N ILE A 60 -37.87 -30.13 -19.07
CA ILE A 60 -38.55 -28.84 -19.04
C ILE A 60 -39.50 -28.79 -17.83
N ASN A 61 -39.33 -27.78 -16.99
CA ASN A 61 -40.06 -27.58 -15.74
C ASN A 61 -40.85 -26.27 -15.80
N THR A 62 -42.13 -26.27 -15.40
CA THR A 62 -42.94 -25.04 -15.29
C THR A 62 -42.90 -24.51 -13.86
N ILE A 63 -42.40 -23.30 -13.68
CA ILE A 63 -42.35 -22.59 -12.40
C ILE A 63 -43.48 -21.56 -12.37
N GLN A 64 -44.34 -21.62 -11.35
CA GLN A 64 -45.39 -20.63 -11.11
C GLN A 64 -44.80 -19.41 -10.38
N TYR A 65 -45.28 -18.22 -10.75
CA TYR A 65 -44.84 -16.94 -10.19
C TYR A 65 -46.07 -16.06 -9.94
N GLY A 66 -46.42 -15.92 -8.66
CA GLY A 66 -47.73 -15.39 -8.27
C GLY A 66 -48.88 -16.31 -8.71
N ASN A 67 -50.08 -15.74 -8.88
CA ASN A 67 -51.30 -16.52 -9.16
C ASN A 67 -51.64 -16.66 -10.66
N GLU A 68 -51.01 -15.87 -11.55
CA GLU A 68 -51.40 -15.77 -12.97
C GLU A 68 -50.21 -15.79 -13.97
N SER A 69 -48.97 -15.98 -13.50
CA SER A 69 -47.77 -15.97 -14.36
C SER A 69 -46.92 -17.23 -14.13
N SER A 70 -46.24 -17.69 -15.18
CA SER A 70 -45.35 -18.86 -15.09
C SER A 70 -44.31 -18.87 -16.19
N PHE A 71 -43.16 -19.49 -15.92
CA PHE A 71 -42.04 -19.60 -16.85
C PHE A 71 -41.49 -21.02 -16.92
N LEU A 72 -40.91 -21.36 -18.07
CA LEU A 72 -40.39 -22.66 -18.43
C LEU A 72 -38.87 -22.68 -18.27
N VAL A 73 -38.35 -23.66 -17.53
CA VAL A 73 -36.93 -23.85 -17.25
C VAL A 73 -36.49 -25.21 -17.78
N SER A 74 -35.56 -25.20 -18.73
CA SER A 74 -34.87 -26.39 -19.21
C SER A 74 -33.68 -26.71 -18.31
N VAL A 75 -33.60 -27.94 -17.83
CA VAL A 75 -32.53 -28.43 -16.94
C VAL A 75 -31.80 -29.57 -17.66
N GLY A 76 -30.53 -29.35 -17.98
CA GLY A 76 -29.62 -30.34 -18.54
C GLY A 76 -28.73 -30.99 -17.48
N SER A 77 -27.74 -31.78 -17.92
CA SER A 77 -26.75 -32.42 -17.03
C SER A 77 -25.67 -31.45 -16.50
N SER A 78 -25.52 -30.27 -17.10
CA SER A 78 -24.50 -29.27 -16.73
C SER A 78 -24.96 -27.81 -16.84
N THR A 79 -26.22 -27.57 -17.23
CA THR A 79 -26.77 -26.23 -17.50
C THR A 79 -28.24 -26.14 -17.09
N THR A 80 -28.72 -24.93 -16.83
CA THR A 80 -30.13 -24.63 -16.57
C THR A 80 -30.47 -23.29 -17.21
N SER A 81 -31.57 -23.21 -17.95
CA SER A 81 -31.90 -22.04 -18.78
C SER A 81 -33.41 -21.80 -18.85
N ILE A 82 -33.82 -20.54 -18.77
CA ILE A 82 -35.22 -20.13 -18.99
C ILE A 82 -35.48 -20.13 -20.50
N ILE A 83 -36.58 -20.75 -20.94
CA ILE A 83 -36.90 -20.98 -22.36
C ILE A 83 -38.29 -20.44 -22.79
N GLY A 84 -38.94 -19.65 -21.93
CA GLY A 84 -40.21 -18.96 -22.24
C GLY A 84 -41.11 -18.78 -21.01
N GLY A 85 -42.23 -18.09 -21.15
CA GLY A 85 -43.22 -17.92 -20.07
C GLY A 85 -44.35 -16.94 -20.39
N ASN A 86 -45.48 -17.10 -19.70
CA ASN A 86 -46.56 -16.11 -19.75
C ASN A 86 -46.24 -14.96 -18.78
N GLY A 87 -46.11 -13.74 -19.32
CA GLY A 87 -45.89 -12.52 -18.54
C GLY A 87 -44.44 -12.03 -18.46
N VAL A 88 -43.49 -12.65 -19.17
CA VAL A 88 -42.06 -12.28 -19.13
C VAL A 88 -41.59 -11.84 -20.52
N GLN A 89 -41.02 -10.63 -20.64
CA GLN A 89 -40.21 -10.25 -21.80
C GLN A 89 -38.78 -10.76 -21.63
N THR A 90 -38.22 -11.38 -22.67
CA THR A 90 -36.87 -11.94 -22.66
C THR A 90 -36.08 -11.46 -23.87
N ASP A 91 -35.26 -10.41 -23.69
CA ASP A 91 -34.29 -9.97 -24.71
C ASP A 91 -33.07 -10.90 -24.74
N ALA A 92 -33.27 -12.08 -25.34
CA ALA A 92 -32.24 -13.10 -25.55
C ALA A 92 -32.43 -13.76 -26.91
N SER A 93 -31.74 -13.25 -27.94
CA SER A 93 -31.72 -13.84 -29.28
C SER A 93 -30.79 -15.07 -29.32
N VAL A 94 -31.38 -16.26 -29.47
CA VAL A 94 -30.62 -17.51 -29.67
C VAL A 94 -30.13 -17.60 -31.11
N VAL A 95 -28.85 -17.95 -31.29
CA VAL A 95 -28.28 -18.35 -32.58
C VAL A 95 -27.97 -19.84 -32.53
N GLU A 96 -28.66 -20.64 -33.34
CA GLU A 96 -28.39 -22.07 -33.46
C GLU A 96 -27.18 -22.35 -34.37
N GLY A 97 -26.39 -23.38 -34.02
CA GLY A 97 -25.22 -23.83 -34.78
C GLY A 97 -25.02 -25.33 -34.61
N THR A 98 -25.55 -26.10 -35.56
CA THR A 98 -25.73 -27.56 -35.50
C THR A 98 -24.45 -28.39 -35.26
N THR A 99 -24.60 -29.46 -34.47
CA THR A 99 -23.63 -30.55 -34.36
C THR A 99 -23.52 -31.35 -35.67
N GLY A 100 -22.30 -31.67 -36.10
CA GLY A 100 -22.03 -32.64 -37.17
C GLY A 100 -20.92 -33.60 -36.77
N GLY A 101 -21.25 -34.88 -36.55
CA GLY A 101 -20.28 -35.93 -36.21
C GLY A 101 -19.93 -36.81 -37.40
N LEU A 102 -18.66 -37.24 -37.48
CA LEU A 102 -18.17 -38.26 -38.40
C LEU A 102 -17.11 -39.12 -37.68
N ALA A 103 -17.04 -40.40 -37.99
CA ALA A 103 -16.24 -41.38 -37.25
C ALA A 103 -15.53 -42.36 -38.19
N SER A 104 -14.37 -42.88 -37.75
CA SER A 104 -13.60 -43.98 -38.38
C SER A 104 -12.96 -43.64 -39.75
N ALA A 105 -11.78 -44.16 -40.12
CA ALA A 105 -10.88 -45.13 -39.48
C ALA A 105 -9.45 -45.11 -40.06
N THR A 106 -8.58 -45.92 -39.44
CA THR A 106 -7.36 -46.58 -39.99
C THR A 106 -6.05 -45.78 -40.08
N THR A 107 -5.05 -46.31 -39.37
CA THR A 107 -3.61 -46.19 -39.64
C THR A 107 -3.22 -46.72 -41.01
N LEU A 108 -2.18 -46.14 -41.61
CA LEU A 108 -1.28 -46.86 -42.53
C LEU A 108 0.14 -46.28 -42.45
N THR A 109 1.15 -47.14 -42.63
CA THR A 109 2.58 -46.86 -42.38
C THR A 109 3.42 -46.98 -43.64
N THR A 110 4.30 -46.02 -43.86
CA THR A 110 5.58 -46.11 -44.61
C THR A 110 6.53 -45.08 -43.99
N SER A 111 7.81 -45.30 -43.63
CA SER A 111 8.88 -46.25 -44.00
C SER A 111 9.39 -46.12 -45.44
N SER A 112 10.68 -45.94 -45.74
CA SER A 112 11.89 -45.74 -44.91
C SER A 112 13.09 -45.47 -45.87
N SER A 113 14.33 -45.51 -45.36
CA SER A 113 15.61 -45.69 -46.10
C SER A 113 16.21 -44.49 -46.87
N ASP A 114 17.54 -44.25 -46.89
CA ASP A 114 18.61 -44.73 -45.99
C ASP A 114 19.94 -43.96 -46.15
N SER A 115 20.93 -44.36 -45.33
CA SER A 115 22.40 -44.28 -45.54
C SER A 115 23.18 -42.99 -45.22
N ASP A 116 24.01 -43.10 -44.17
CA ASP A 116 25.48 -42.95 -44.17
C ASP A 116 26.18 -41.59 -44.50
N ALA A 117 27.29 -41.21 -43.84
CA ALA A 117 27.96 -41.75 -42.65
C ALA A 117 29.01 -40.77 -42.05
N SER A 118 29.58 -41.17 -40.90
CA SER A 118 30.93 -40.88 -40.37
C SER A 118 31.36 -39.45 -39.99
N GLU A 119 31.69 -39.32 -38.69
CA GLU A 119 32.95 -38.72 -38.17
C GLU A 119 33.22 -37.20 -38.32
N THR A 120 34.10 -36.56 -37.53
CA THR A 120 34.98 -37.05 -36.44
C THR A 120 35.01 -36.05 -35.25
N SER A 121 35.52 -36.48 -34.10
CA SER A 121 35.86 -35.61 -32.97
C SER A 121 37.24 -34.93 -33.14
N GLY A 122 37.42 -33.76 -32.52
CA GLY A 122 38.70 -33.03 -32.49
C GLY A 122 38.89 -32.29 -31.17
N SER A 123 40.02 -32.51 -30.50
CA SER A 123 40.27 -32.07 -29.12
C SER A 123 41.67 -31.49 -28.92
N SER A 124 41.77 -30.36 -28.21
CA SER A 124 42.99 -29.85 -27.57
C SER A 124 42.55 -28.82 -26.50
N SER A 125 43.00 -28.77 -25.23
CA SER A 125 44.36 -28.92 -24.67
C SER A 125 45.33 -27.84 -25.16
N SER A 126 46.16 -27.20 -24.35
CA SER A 126 46.39 -27.30 -22.89
C SER A 126 47.09 -26.02 -22.39
N SER A 127 47.28 -25.91 -21.06
CA SER A 127 48.46 -25.32 -20.38
C SER A 127 48.82 -23.84 -20.57
N SER A 128 49.48 -23.15 -19.62
CA SER A 128 49.65 -23.26 -18.15
C SER A 128 50.61 -22.15 -17.70
N THR A 129 50.71 -21.83 -16.39
CA THR A 129 51.89 -21.18 -15.72
C THR A 129 52.32 -19.78 -16.23
N SER A 130 52.95 -18.85 -15.51
CA SER A 130 53.32 -18.57 -14.09
C SER A 130 53.76 -17.07 -14.05
N SER A 131 54.24 -16.37 -13.01
CA SER A 131 54.83 -16.66 -11.67
C SER A 131 54.32 -15.57 -10.66
N SER A 132 54.79 -15.24 -9.44
CA SER A 132 56.09 -15.29 -8.71
C SER A 132 57.17 -14.31 -9.26
N ASP A 133 57.97 -13.52 -8.52
CA ASP A 133 58.16 -13.14 -7.09
C ASP A 133 58.95 -11.80 -7.06
N SER A 134 59.13 -10.95 -6.03
CA SER A 134 58.57 -10.69 -4.66
C SER A 134 58.84 -9.17 -4.33
N ASP A 135 59.23 -8.57 -3.19
CA ASP A 135 59.55 -8.94 -1.79
C ASP A 135 59.68 -7.69 -0.85
N SER A 136 59.87 -7.92 0.47
CA SER A 136 60.70 -7.16 1.43
C SER A 136 60.42 -5.69 1.90
N ASN A 137 60.36 -5.57 3.24
CA ASN A 137 61.10 -4.64 4.13
C ASN A 137 60.71 -3.15 4.42
N ASP A 138 60.33 -2.97 5.69
CA ASP A 138 60.99 -2.16 6.74
C ASP A 138 60.80 -0.63 6.94
N SER A 139 60.91 -0.32 8.24
CA SER A 139 61.54 0.84 8.89
C SER A 139 60.65 1.97 9.44
N ASP A 140 60.78 2.15 10.76
CA ASP A 140 60.30 3.28 11.56
C ASP A 140 61.04 4.58 11.21
N SER A 141 60.44 5.74 11.49
CA SER A 141 61.08 6.76 12.37
C SER A 141 60.18 7.96 12.69
N ASP A 142 59.78 8.03 13.95
CA ASP A 142 60.01 9.15 14.88
C ASP A 142 59.87 10.64 14.46
N SER A 143 59.15 11.34 15.36
CA SER A 143 59.57 12.59 16.04
C SER A 143 59.15 14.00 15.56
N SER A 144 58.55 14.72 16.52
CA SER A 144 58.81 16.14 16.88
C SER A 144 58.23 17.30 16.02
N SER A 145 58.16 18.56 16.51
CA SER A 145 57.65 19.10 17.81
C SER A 145 57.66 20.65 17.82
N SER A 146 56.55 21.30 18.18
CA SER A 146 56.47 22.68 18.76
C SER A 146 54.98 23.05 18.98
N ALA A 147 54.45 23.65 20.06
CA ALA A 147 54.95 24.60 21.08
C ALA A 147 55.16 26.05 20.56
N SER A 148 54.85 27.15 21.27
CA SER A 148 54.05 27.38 22.49
C SER A 148 54.02 28.88 22.85
N SER A 149 52.89 29.45 23.29
CA SER A 149 52.79 30.72 24.07
C SER A 149 51.32 30.96 24.51
N THR A 150 50.92 31.07 25.78
CA THR A 150 51.20 32.09 26.85
C THR A 150 50.62 33.48 26.55
N SER A 151 49.97 34.20 27.48
CA SER A 151 49.72 33.97 28.93
C SER A 151 48.59 34.86 29.50
N GLU A 152 48.23 34.56 30.77
CA GLU A 152 47.73 35.36 31.93
C GLU A 152 47.68 36.91 31.82
N ASP A 153 46.97 37.69 32.68
CA ASP A 153 46.50 37.51 34.08
C ASP A 153 45.18 38.35 34.31
N SER A 154 44.53 38.57 35.47
CA SER A 154 44.85 38.35 36.90
C SER A 154 43.62 38.30 37.83
N SER A 155 43.80 37.61 38.98
CA SER A 155 43.45 38.01 40.37
C SER A 155 41.99 38.44 40.76
N ALA A 156 41.51 38.37 42.02
CA ALA A 156 42.08 37.94 43.31
C ALA A 156 41.00 37.49 44.35
N SER A 157 41.40 36.59 45.27
CA SER A 157 41.05 36.52 46.72
C SER A 157 39.60 36.60 47.27
N GLY A 158 39.27 35.71 48.23
CA GLY A 158 38.17 35.91 49.21
C GLY A 158 37.80 34.67 50.04
N THR A 159 38.28 34.56 51.30
CA THR A 159 38.08 33.36 52.16
C THR A 159 36.97 33.48 53.22
N ALA A 160 36.42 32.33 53.61
CA ALA A 160 35.23 32.12 54.45
C ALA A 160 35.35 32.47 55.96
N SER A 161 34.19 32.60 56.64
CA SER A 161 33.86 31.85 57.89
C SER A 161 32.44 32.13 58.44
N SER A 162 31.80 31.09 59.02
CA SER A 162 30.73 31.05 60.08
C SER A 162 29.74 32.23 60.31
N SER A 163 28.45 32.05 60.61
CA SER A 163 27.83 31.08 61.57
C SER A 163 26.30 30.85 61.33
N ALA A 164 25.66 29.98 62.12
CA ALA A 164 24.30 29.44 61.89
C ALA A 164 23.12 30.23 62.53
N ALA A 165 21.90 30.06 61.97
CA ALA A 165 20.62 29.80 62.69
C ALA A 165 19.45 29.49 61.71
N ASP A 166 18.39 28.84 62.21
CA ASP A 166 17.12 28.42 61.53
C ASP A 166 16.51 29.44 60.54
N SER A 167 15.79 29.06 59.47
CA SER A 167 14.55 28.27 59.51
C SER A 167 14.03 27.85 58.10
N SER A 168 12.97 27.03 58.06
CA SER A 168 12.44 26.31 56.89
C SER A 168 11.73 27.12 55.80
N SER A 169 12.13 26.90 54.54
CA SER A 169 11.23 26.45 53.45
C SER A 169 12.04 25.88 52.28
N SER A 170 11.46 24.96 51.50
CA SER A 170 12.15 24.27 50.41
C SER A 170 11.87 24.92 49.06
N ASP A 171 12.86 25.59 48.47
CA ASP A 171 12.89 25.92 47.05
C ASP A 171 14.27 25.59 46.46
N SER A 172 14.25 24.70 45.47
CA SER A 172 15.35 24.44 44.54
C SER A 172 14.76 23.67 43.36
N GLY A 173 14.88 24.08 42.10
CA GLY A 173 15.76 25.12 41.57
C GLY A 173 16.48 24.53 40.37
N ALA A 174 15.85 24.55 39.20
CA ALA A 174 16.30 23.79 38.04
C ALA A 174 17.66 24.28 37.51
N SER A 175 18.71 23.48 37.74
CA SER A 175 20.05 23.71 37.19
C SER A 175 20.13 23.25 35.74
N ASN A 176 20.11 24.22 34.81
CA ASN A 176 20.12 24.08 33.35
C ASN A 176 20.90 22.88 32.78
N LEU A 177 20.19 21.94 32.13
CA LEU A 177 20.79 20.90 31.29
C LEU A 177 21.12 21.45 29.88
N HIS A 178 22.05 22.39 29.79
CA HIS A 178 22.33 23.14 28.55
C HIS A 178 23.32 22.45 27.60
N LEU A 179 23.27 21.11 27.50
CA LEU A 179 24.19 20.29 26.69
C LEU A 179 23.49 19.23 25.81
N ALA A 180 22.16 19.29 25.65
CA ALA A 180 21.39 18.30 24.87
C ALA A 180 20.85 18.81 23.52
N SER A 181 20.70 20.13 23.34
CA SER A 181 19.98 20.72 22.20
C SER A 181 20.62 20.45 20.85
N ALA A 182 21.93 20.65 20.70
CA ALA A 182 22.62 20.47 19.42
C ALA A 182 22.55 19.01 18.91
N SER A 183 22.64 18.03 19.81
CA SER A 183 22.49 16.61 19.46
C SER A 183 21.07 16.27 19.01
N LEU A 184 20.05 16.77 19.74
CA LEU A 184 18.65 16.56 19.38
C LEU A 184 18.26 17.24 18.06
N VAL A 185 18.78 18.44 17.78
CA VAL A 185 18.61 19.12 16.48
C VAL A 185 19.30 18.34 15.36
N GLY A 186 20.51 17.80 15.59
CA GLY A 186 21.21 16.95 14.61
C GLY A 186 20.46 15.65 14.28
N LEU A 187 19.87 14.99 15.28
CA LEU A 187 18.99 13.84 15.05
C LEU A 187 17.68 14.24 14.34
N ALA A 188 17.08 15.37 14.72
CA ALA A 188 15.84 15.85 14.13
C ALA A 188 15.98 16.24 12.65
N LEU A 189 17.15 16.75 12.22
CA LEU A 189 17.43 17.00 10.81
C LEU A 189 17.64 15.70 10.03
N LYS A 190 18.30 14.69 10.64
CA LYS A 190 18.67 13.44 9.97
C LYS A 190 17.48 12.69 9.35
N GLN A 191 16.28 12.75 9.96
CA GLN A 191 15.08 12.07 9.44
C GLN A 191 14.51 12.73 8.15
N TYR A 192 14.80 14.01 7.94
CA TYR A 192 14.37 14.79 6.76
C TYR A 192 15.42 14.78 5.64
N LEU A 193 16.67 14.40 5.89
CA LEU A 193 17.63 14.19 4.82
C LEU A 193 17.17 13.05 3.91
N ALA A 194 17.29 13.23 2.59
CA ALA A 194 17.14 12.16 1.62
C ALA A 194 18.09 10.99 1.95
N ASP A 195 17.69 9.76 1.68
CA ASP A 195 18.53 8.59 1.89
C ASP A 195 19.73 8.57 0.92
N SER A 196 20.88 8.10 1.37
CA SER A 196 22.09 8.01 0.55
C SER A 196 22.95 6.81 0.97
N PRO A 197 23.18 5.82 0.09
CA PRO A 197 22.47 5.62 -1.17
C PRO A 197 20.96 5.32 -0.95
N PRO A 198 20.07 5.69 -1.88
CA PRO A 198 18.68 5.24 -1.88
C PRO A 198 18.55 3.78 -2.32
N THR A 199 17.50 3.09 -1.86
CA THR A 199 17.15 1.75 -2.34
C THR A 199 16.44 1.84 -3.69
N VAL A 200 17.19 1.90 -4.79
CA VAL A 200 16.64 1.81 -6.15
C VAL A 200 16.50 0.33 -6.57
N VAL A 201 15.36 -0.05 -7.12
CA VAL A 201 15.09 -1.42 -7.59
C VAL A 201 14.35 -1.43 -8.93
N ASN A 202 14.55 -2.46 -9.74
CA ASN A 202 13.77 -2.65 -10.98
C ASN A 202 12.42 -3.30 -10.69
N LEU A 203 11.36 -2.74 -11.27
CA LEU A 203 10.05 -3.38 -11.40
C LEU A 203 10.10 -4.34 -12.60
N ALA A 204 10.78 -5.47 -12.43
CA ALA A 204 11.06 -6.43 -13.50
C ALA A 204 9.77 -6.99 -14.10
N ILE A 205 9.65 -6.99 -15.43
CA ILE A 205 8.39 -7.34 -16.12
C ILE A 205 8.55 -8.10 -17.43
N LYS A 206 9.72 -8.01 -18.08
CA LYS A 206 9.94 -8.47 -19.44
C LYS A 206 9.37 -9.85 -19.81
N PRO A 207 9.55 -10.95 -19.05
CA PRO A 207 9.00 -12.26 -19.43
C PRO A 207 7.46 -12.27 -19.56
N HIS A 208 6.77 -11.49 -18.73
CA HIS A 208 5.31 -11.40 -18.72
C HIS A 208 4.79 -10.49 -19.83
N PHE A 209 5.55 -9.46 -20.22
CA PHE A 209 5.22 -8.61 -21.36
C PHE A 209 5.51 -9.29 -22.69
N GLU A 210 6.64 -9.98 -22.84
CA GLU A 210 7.01 -10.67 -24.08
C GLU A 210 5.97 -11.75 -24.46
N ALA A 211 5.40 -12.43 -23.45
CA ALA A 211 4.34 -13.45 -23.59
C ALA A 211 2.96 -12.92 -24.04
N LEU A 212 2.74 -11.60 -24.08
CA LEU A 212 1.51 -11.00 -24.61
C LEU A 212 1.47 -11.04 -26.14
N ASN A 213 0.28 -11.14 -26.74
CA ASN A 213 0.09 -10.89 -28.17
C ASN A 213 0.03 -9.39 -28.49
N ASP A 214 0.13 -9.00 -29.77
CA ASP A 214 0.27 -7.60 -30.16
C ASP A 214 -0.94 -6.71 -29.81
N ARG A 215 -2.14 -7.29 -29.71
CA ARG A 215 -3.34 -6.57 -29.25
C ARG A 215 -3.27 -6.33 -27.74
N GLU A 216 -2.87 -7.33 -26.96
CA GLU A 216 -2.65 -7.21 -25.52
C GLU A 216 -1.52 -6.21 -25.22
N LYS A 217 -0.41 -6.24 -25.97
CA LYS A 217 0.69 -5.26 -25.87
C LYS A 217 0.22 -3.84 -26.19
N LYS A 218 -0.55 -3.64 -27.26
CA LYS A 218 -1.11 -2.32 -27.62
C LYS A 218 -2.13 -1.83 -26.58
N TYR A 219 -2.95 -2.71 -26.00
CA TYR A 219 -3.85 -2.38 -24.89
C TYR A 219 -3.06 -1.91 -23.65
N ALA A 220 -2.10 -2.70 -23.19
CA ALA A 220 -1.24 -2.39 -22.05
C ALA A 220 -0.45 -1.08 -22.24
N HIS A 221 0.08 -0.83 -23.45
CA HIS A 221 0.78 0.41 -23.79
C HIS A 221 -0.08 1.65 -23.56
N TYR A 222 -1.30 1.68 -24.11
CA TYR A 222 -2.16 2.86 -24.02
C TYR A 222 -2.71 3.08 -22.61
N ILE A 223 -2.97 2.02 -21.83
CA ILE A 223 -3.29 2.15 -20.40
C ILE A 223 -2.10 2.72 -19.63
N SER A 224 -0.89 2.18 -19.83
CA SER A 224 0.33 2.66 -19.16
C SER A 224 0.58 4.14 -19.44
N ARG A 225 0.37 4.58 -20.69
CA ARG A 225 0.48 6.00 -21.08
C ARG A 225 -0.64 6.86 -20.53
N ALA A 226 -1.86 6.35 -20.38
CA ALA A 226 -2.94 7.07 -19.70
C ALA A 226 -2.57 7.31 -18.23
N ALA A 227 -2.21 6.26 -17.48
CA ALA A 227 -1.81 6.34 -16.08
C ALA A 227 -0.65 7.35 -15.88
N LEU A 228 0.44 7.17 -16.63
CA LEU A 228 1.62 8.04 -16.53
C LEU A 228 1.38 9.49 -17.00
N SER A 229 0.38 9.74 -17.86
CA SER A 229 0.00 11.12 -18.24
C SER A 229 -0.49 11.94 -17.04
N GLY A 230 -0.92 11.31 -15.95
CA GLY A 230 -1.28 11.98 -14.70
C GLY A 230 -0.13 12.23 -13.74
N THR A 231 1.13 11.95 -14.07
CA THR A 231 2.29 12.25 -13.18
C THR A 231 2.35 13.74 -12.76
N ARG A 232 1.91 14.65 -13.63
CA ARG A 232 1.76 16.09 -13.33
C ARG A 232 0.65 16.38 -12.31
N ILE A 233 -0.36 15.51 -12.23
CA ILE A 233 -1.42 15.57 -11.20
C ILE A 233 -0.80 15.23 -9.85
N ASN A 234 -0.08 14.10 -9.74
CA ASN A 234 0.60 13.72 -8.49
C ASN A 234 1.51 14.84 -7.97
N LEU A 235 2.44 15.31 -8.80
CA LEU A 235 3.36 16.42 -8.45
C LEU A 235 2.60 17.63 -7.88
N ARG A 236 1.46 17.98 -8.49
CA ARG A 236 0.60 19.12 -8.13
C ARG A 236 -0.38 18.84 -6.97
N GLN A 237 -0.54 17.58 -6.56
CA GLN A 237 -1.24 17.17 -5.35
C GLN A 237 -0.30 17.12 -4.13
N VAL A 238 0.99 16.83 -4.33
CA VAL A 238 2.01 16.84 -3.26
C VAL A 238 2.36 18.26 -2.80
N SER A 239 2.93 19.09 -3.68
CA SER A 239 3.42 20.42 -3.30
C SER A 239 3.56 21.38 -4.48
N ARG A 240 3.59 22.69 -4.19
CA ARG A 240 3.61 23.74 -5.21
C ARG A 240 4.91 23.74 -6.01
N GLU A 241 6.01 23.38 -5.35
CA GLU A 241 7.36 23.34 -5.89
C GLU A 241 7.66 22.10 -6.75
N SER A 242 6.87 21.02 -6.60
CA SER A 242 7.21 19.71 -7.17
C SER A 242 7.27 19.69 -8.70
N GLU A 243 6.35 20.35 -9.42
CA GLU A 243 6.44 20.39 -10.90
C GLU A 243 7.73 21.07 -11.38
N ALA A 244 8.18 22.14 -10.71
CA ALA A 244 9.39 22.86 -11.08
C ALA A 244 10.68 22.08 -10.71
N ILE A 245 10.66 21.33 -9.60
CA ILE A 245 11.76 20.41 -9.24
C ILE A 245 11.85 19.26 -10.26
N TYR A 246 10.72 18.69 -10.68
CA TYR A 246 10.66 17.66 -11.71
C TYR A 246 11.28 18.14 -13.03
N ASP A 247 10.82 19.28 -13.55
CA ASP A 247 11.34 19.85 -14.79
C ASP A 247 12.82 20.23 -14.68
N PHE A 248 13.29 20.67 -13.51
CA PHE A 248 14.70 20.96 -13.26
C PHE A 248 15.58 19.70 -13.36
N ILE A 249 15.17 18.59 -12.72
CA ILE A 249 15.88 17.30 -12.80
C ILE A 249 15.97 16.84 -14.26
N LEU A 250 14.86 16.82 -14.99
CA LEU A 250 14.84 16.41 -16.40
C LEU A 250 15.66 17.36 -17.30
N THR A 251 15.63 18.67 -17.04
CA THR A 251 16.39 19.66 -17.81
C THR A 251 17.90 19.48 -17.61
N LEU A 252 18.36 19.27 -16.38
CA LEU A 252 19.77 18.96 -16.11
C LEU A 252 20.21 17.66 -16.82
N HIS A 253 19.43 16.59 -16.71
CA HIS A 253 19.72 15.31 -17.37
C HIS A 253 19.79 15.43 -18.90
N LYS A 254 18.81 16.12 -19.51
CA LYS A 254 18.80 16.41 -20.95
C LYS A 254 19.97 17.32 -21.37
N SER A 255 20.41 18.24 -20.52
CA SER A 255 21.56 19.13 -20.82
C SER A 255 22.92 18.43 -20.80
N CYS A 256 23.09 17.39 -19.98
CA CYS A 256 24.31 16.58 -19.92
C CYS A 256 24.24 15.28 -20.74
N ASN A 257 23.06 14.91 -21.25
CA ASN A 257 22.79 13.59 -21.86
C ASN A 257 23.20 12.44 -20.89
N GLY A 258 22.85 12.58 -19.61
CA GLY A 258 23.21 11.64 -18.54
C GLY A 258 24.67 11.69 -18.07
N ASP A 259 25.55 12.51 -18.66
CA ASP A 259 26.94 12.67 -18.21
C ASP A 259 27.04 13.61 -16.99
N TRP A 260 26.55 13.12 -15.86
CA TRP A 260 26.51 13.84 -14.59
C TRP A 260 27.91 14.19 -14.04
N LYS A 261 28.92 13.37 -14.32
CA LYS A 261 30.33 13.61 -13.94
C LYS A 261 30.88 14.85 -14.65
N LYS A 262 30.63 14.97 -15.95
CA LYS A 262 30.97 16.18 -16.75
C LYS A 262 30.15 17.39 -16.33
N LEU A 263 28.87 17.21 -15.99
CA LEU A 263 28.02 18.30 -15.51
C LEU A 263 28.58 18.92 -14.21
N GLY A 264 28.90 18.08 -13.20
CA GLY A 264 29.55 18.51 -11.97
C GLY A 264 30.89 19.20 -12.23
N SER A 265 31.74 18.59 -13.07
CA SER A 265 33.03 19.14 -13.47
C SER A 265 32.92 20.53 -14.12
N SER A 266 31.90 20.77 -14.95
CA SER A 266 31.65 22.07 -15.57
C SER A 266 31.02 23.10 -14.63
N ALA A 267 30.28 22.66 -13.63
CA ALA A 267 29.67 23.50 -12.60
C ALA A 267 30.63 23.87 -11.45
N GLY A 268 31.78 23.18 -11.31
CA GLY A 268 32.65 23.29 -10.14
C GLY A 268 32.07 22.59 -8.90
N VAL A 269 31.31 21.52 -9.11
CA VAL A 269 30.60 20.73 -8.08
C VAL A 269 31.26 19.36 -7.96
N SER A 270 31.42 18.84 -6.74
CA SER A 270 32.13 17.58 -6.50
C SER A 270 31.33 16.36 -6.98
N GLU A 271 32.00 15.24 -7.21
CA GLU A 271 31.31 13.98 -7.57
C GLU A 271 30.42 13.45 -6.42
N GLU A 272 30.77 13.75 -5.17
CA GLU A 272 29.95 13.46 -4.00
C GLU A 272 28.69 14.35 -3.94
N ASP A 273 28.82 15.65 -4.21
CA ASP A 273 27.67 16.56 -4.33
C ASP A 273 26.73 16.13 -5.47
N VAL A 274 27.28 15.78 -6.65
CA VAL A 274 26.50 15.25 -7.78
C VAL A 274 25.79 13.97 -7.40
N LYS A 275 26.46 13.04 -6.71
CA LYS A 275 25.81 11.83 -6.18
C LYS A 275 24.68 12.19 -5.22
N HIS A 276 24.88 13.13 -4.30
CA HIS A 276 23.84 13.59 -3.38
C HIS A 276 22.65 14.27 -4.07
N TRP A 277 22.86 14.91 -5.23
CA TRP A 277 21.77 15.39 -6.09
C TRP A 277 21.02 14.25 -6.79
N LEU A 278 21.73 13.26 -7.32
CA LEU A 278 21.17 12.07 -7.95
C LEU A 278 20.36 11.22 -6.97
N ASP A 279 20.90 10.96 -5.78
CA ASP A 279 20.24 10.24 -4.68
C ASP A 279 18.88 10.88 -4.35
N TYR A 280 18.85 12.22 -4.20
CA TYR A 280 17.63 12.99 -3.98
C TYR A 280 16.69 12.91 -5.18
N SER A 281 17.20 13.08 -6.41
CA SER A 281 16.41 13.08 -7.64
C SER A 281 15.65 11.76 -7.85
N ALA A 282 16.30 10.62 -7.58
CA ALA A 282 15.67 9.30 -7.67
C ALA A 282 14.55 9.12 -6.64
N GLN A 283 14.73 9.63 -5.42
CA GLN A 283 13.69 9.63 -4.38
C GLN A 283 12.54 10.58 -4.73
N PHE A 284 12.84 11.78 -5.20
CA PHE A 284 11.87 12.78 -5.64
C PHE A 284 10.96 12.23 -6.75
N ILE A 285 11.56 11.67 -7.80
CA ILE A 285 10.84 11.04 -8.91
C ILE A 285 10.05 9.82 -8.41
N GLY A 286 10.64 8.98 -7.55
CA GLY A 286 10.00 7.79 -7.00
C GLY A 286 8.85 8.03 -6.02
N ASN A 287 8.73 9.25 -5.46
CA ASN A 287 7.58 9.69 -4.64
C ASN A 287 6.64 10.63 -5.42
N THR A 288 6.97 10.95 -6.68
CA THR A 288 6.33 12.02 -7.47
C THR A 288 6.21 13.36 -6.73
N GLY A 289 7.23 13.72 -5.93
CA GLY A 289 7.25 14.94 -5.11
C GLY A 289 8.30 14.91 -4.00
N ASN A 290 8.44 16.03 -3.29
CA ASN A 290 9.43 16.23 -2.21
C ASN A 290 8.94 15.85 -0.79
N TYR A 291 7.81 15.16 -0.68
CA TYR A 291 7.28 14.61 0.59
C TYR A 291 7.10 13.10 0.43
N LYS A 292 7.57 12.33 1.42
CA LYS A 292 7.56 10.86 1.39
C LYS A 292 6.11 10.37 1.31
N SER A 293 5.76 9.58 0.30
CA SER A 293 4.43 8.94 0.23
C SER A 293 4.19 7.97 1.38
N PHE A 294 5.27 7.48 2.01
CA PHE A 294 5.21 6.78 3.28
C PHE A 294 5.55 7.71 4.46
N GLY A 295 4.52 8.33 5.03
CA GLY A 295 4.61 9.13 6.26
C GLY A 295 4.72 10.65 6.05
N ASP A 296 4.34 11.15 4.87
CA ASP A 296 3.98 12.54 4.50
C ASP A 296 4.87 13.67 5.05
N SER A 297 6.12 13.34 5.30
CA SER A 297 7.17 14.23 5.77
C SER A 297 8.06 14.63 4.59
N LYS A 298 8.43 15.90 4.55
CA LYS A 298 9.33 16.45 3.54
C LYS A 298 10.67 15.72 3.57
N PHE A 299 11.32 15.55 2.42
CA PHE A 299 12.72 15.18 2.36
C PHE A 299 13.52 16.19 1.56
N ILE A 300 14.75 16.46 2.02
CA ILE A 300 15.62 17.52 1.52
C ILE A 300 16.93 16.93 0.99
N PRO A 301 17.52 17.51 -0.07
CA PRO A 301 18.78 17.01 -0.63
C PRO A 301 19.96 17.21 0.33
N ARG A 302 20.96 16.32 0.24
CA ARG A 302 22.23 16.42 0.99
C ARG A 302 23.25 17.38 0.35
N ILE A 303 23.15 17.56 -0.97
CA ILE A 303 23.96 18.53 -1.72
C ILE A 303 23.67 19.96 -1.19
N PRO A 304 24.68 20.80 -0.92
CA PRO A 304 24.47 22.18 -0.46
C PRO A 304 23.75 23.09 -1.48
N GLN A 305 23.02 24.09 -0.98
CA GLN A 305 22.19 24.98 -1.81
C GLN A 305 23.00 25.74 -2.88
N ASP A 306 24.24 26.15 -2.59
CA ASP A 306 25.11 26.82 -3.55
C ASP A 306 25.60 25.89 -4.67
N LYS A 307 25.71 24.58 -4.39
CA LYS A 307 26.08 23.55 -5.39
C LYS A 307 24.91 23.23 -6.31
N VAL A 308 23.67 23.15 -5.81
CA VAL A 308 22.47 23.07 -6.66
C VAL A 308 22.36 24.33 -7.55
N ALA A 309 22.62 25.52 -7.00
CA ALA A 309 22.66 26.76 -7.77
C ALA A 309 23.79 26.80 -8.82
N ALA A 310 24.92 26.09 -8.59
CA ALA A 310 26.00 25.95 -9.56
C ALA A 310 25.63 24.97 -10.69
N LEU A 311 25.00 23.83 -10.37
CA LEU A 311 24.43 22.92 -11.38
C LEU A 311 23.39 23.64 -12.25
N ALA A 312 22.50 24.44 -11.64
CA ALA A 312 21.48 25.21 -12.34
C ALA A 312 22.06 26.13 -13.42
N LYS A 313 23.18 26.81 -13.14
CA LYS A 313 23.86 27.75 -14.05
C LYS A 313 24.47 27.13 -15.30
N THR A 314 24.52 25.80 -15.39
CA THR A 314 24.97 25.11 -16.61
C THR A 314 23.95 25.20 -17.75
N ASN A 315 22.68 25.50 -17.46
CA ASN A 315 21.61 25.59 -18.44
C ASN A 315 20.63 26.75 -18.10
N PRO A 316 20.36 27.70 -19.02
CA PRO A 316 19.51 28.86 -18.72
C PRO A 316 18.07 28.54 -18.28
N GLU A 317 17.48 27.45 -18.76
CA GLU A 317 16.14 27.03 -18.33
C GLU A 317 16.21 26.34 -16.96
N ALA A 318 17.28 25.60 -16.64
CA ALA A 318 17.52 25.07 -15.30
C ALA A 318 17.75 26.18 -14.27
N GLU A 319 18.52 27.24 -14.59
CA GLU A 319 18.66 28.42 -13.72
C GLU A 319 17.31 29.11 -13.48
N LYS A 320 16.53 29.33 -14.56
CA LYS A 320 15.17 29.88 -14.48
C LYS A 320 14.25 29.03 -13.59
N LEU A 321 14.20 27.72 -13.79
CA LEU A 321 13.41 26.80 -12.95
C LEU A 321 13.87 26.86 -11.49
N TYR A 322 15.17 26.78 -11.22
CA TYR A 322 15.72 26.84 -9.87
C TYR A 322 15.27 28.10 -9.10
N THR A 323 15.20 29.27 -9.76
CA THR A 323 14.75 30.51 -9.09
C THR A 323 13.31 30.45 -8.56
N THR A 324 12.46 29.53 -9.02
CA THR A 324 11.06 29.42 -8.57
C THR A 324 10.88 28.57 -7.31
N PHE A 325 11.80 27.64 -7.01
CA PHE A 325 11.67 26.69 -5.89
C PHE A 325 12.86 26.64 -4.92
N LYS A 326 13.99 27.30 -5.22
CA LYS A 326 15.22 27.30 -4.40
C LYS A 326 15.04 27.53 -2.90
N ASP A 327 14.01 28.29 -2.50
CA ASP A 327 13.72 28.67 -1.11
C ASP A 327 12.78 27.65 -0.41
N ASP A 328 12.10 26.79 -1.18
CA ASP A 328 11.28 25.67 -0.71
C ASP A 328 11.98 24.30 -0.92
N LEU A 329 13.22 24.24 -1.44
CA LEU A 329 13.93 22.96 -1.64
C LEU A 329 14.43 22.31 -0.33
N TYR A 330 14.77 23.11 0.67
CA TYR A 330 15.39 22.69 1.93
C TYR A 330 14.42 22.76 3.13
N GLU A 331 14.95 22.77 4.34
CA GLU A 331 14.19 22.96 5.57
C GLU A 331 13.36 24.26 5.54
N SER A 332 12.13 24.19 6.03
CA SER A 332 11.27 25.36 6.19
C SER A 332 11.52 26.03 7.55
N LYS A 333 11.46 27.36 7.58
CA LYS A 333 11.54 28.16 8.82
C LYS A 333 10.36 27.91 9.78
N ASP A 334 9.28 27.35 9.26
CA ASP A 334 8.17 26.80 10.02
C ASP A 334 8.23 25.26 9.95
N PRO A 335 8.49 24.56 11.07
CA PRO A 335 8.50 23.10 11.12
C PRO A 335 7.18 22.43 10.76
N ALA A 336 6.03 23.11 10.88
CA ALA A 336 4.74 22.55 10.46
C ALA A 336 4.71 22.30 8.94
N ARG A 337 5.37 23.16 8.16
CA ARG A 337 5.56 23.01 6.70
C ARG A 337 6.55 21.92 6.29
N MET A 338 7.12 21.15 7.24
CA MET A 338 7.88 19.94 6.93
C MET A 338 7.00 18.69 6.81
N HIS A 339 5.68 18.84 6.89
CA HIS A 339 4.69 17.76 6.79
C HIS A 339 3.48 18.18 5.96
N LEU A 340 2.81 17.22 5.33
CA LEU A 340 1.49 17.46 4.74
C LEU A 340 0.40 17.45 5.82
N GLY A 341 -0.68 18.19 5.59
CA GLY A 341 -1.75 18.34 6.58
C GLY A 341 -2.67 19.54 6.31
N TYR A 342 -3.51 19.87 7.30
CA TYR A 342 -4.41 21.03 7.25
C TYR A 342 -3.66 22.37 7.21
N PRO A 343 -3.99 23.30 6.28
CA PRO A 343 -3.34 24.61 6.17
C PRO A 343 -3.43 25.47 7.44
N ASP A 344 -4.59 25.50 8.11
CA ASP A 344 -4.79 26.25 9.37
C ASP A 344 -4.03 25.69 10.59
N LYS A 345 -3.32 24.57 10.42
CA LYS A 345 -2.37 24.01 11.40
C LYS A 345 -0.90 24.27 11.01
N GLY A 346 -0.65 25.04 9.95
CA GLY A 346 0.68 25.37 9.41
C GLY A 346 1.27 24.33 8.44
N HIS A 347 0.54 23.25 8.16
CA HIS A 347 0.98 22.19 7.26
C HIS A 347 0.78 22.54 5.78
N VAL A 348 1.34 21.72 4.89
CA VAL A 348 1.18 21.87 3.43
C VAL A 348 0.06 20.95 2.92
N SER A 349 -0.84 21.46 2.09
CA SER A 349 -1.72 20.63 1.26
C SER A 349 -2.11 21.36 -0.01
N THR A 350 -1.78 20.78 -1.17
CA THR A 350 -2.13 21.31 -2.49
C THR A 350 -3.45 20.76 -3.06
N TYR A 351 -4.21 20.02 -2.24
CA TYR A 351 -5.67 19.90 -2.38
C TYR A 351 -6.39 21.22 -2.06
N TYR A 352 -5.72 22.13 -1.35
CA TYR A 352 -6.19 23.50 -1.07
C TYR A 352 -5.33 24.59 -1.73
N PRO A 353 -5.24 24.62 -3.08
CA PRO A 353 -4.39 25.56 -3.80
C PRO A 353 -4.79 27.01 -3.50
N ASP A 354 -3.80 27.91 -3.58
CA ASP A 354 -3.95 29.37 -3.39
C ASP A 354 -4.56 29.82 -2.04
N SER A 355 -4.75 28.91 -1.06
CA SER A 355 -5.62 29.12 0.11
C SER A 355 -4.92 28.89 1.46
N PRO A 356 -3.88 29.68 1.81
CA PRO A 356 -3.10 29.47 3.04
C PRO A 356 -3.88 29.77 4.35
N ASP A 357 -5.03 30.43 4.27
CA ASP A 357 -5.89 30.82 5.40
C ASP A 357 -7.21 30.02 5.48
N ILE A 358 -7.37 28.96 4.68
CA ILE A 358 -8.57 28.11 4.74
C ILE A 358 -8.58 27.27 6.02
N THR A 359 -9.72 27.27 6.73
CA THR A 359 -9.86 26.55 8.00
C THR A 359 -10.45 25.14 7.82
N THR A 360 -10.23 24.28 8.83
CA THR A 360 -10.86 22.95 8.89
C THR A 360 -12.39 23.06 8.80
N ASP A 361 -12.99 24.03 9.49
CA ASP A 361 -14.43 24.29 9.53
C ASP A 361 -14.99 24.74 8.15
N GLU A 362 -14.21 25.50 7.37
CA GLU A 362 -14.58 25.93 6.01
C GLU A 362 -14.54 24.74 5.03
N ILE A 363 -13.58 23.84 5.20
CA ILE A 363 -13.45 22.60 4.44
C ILE A 363 -14.61 21.65 4.76
N GLU A 364 -14.89 21.39 6.05
CA GLU A 364 -15.95 20.47 6.48
C GLU A 364 -17.35 20.96 6.07
N TYR A 365 -17.64 22.27 6.24
CA TYR A 365 -18.92 22.84 5.85
C TYR A 365 -19.20 22.66 4.35
N THR A 366 -18.19 22.95 3.52
CA THR A 366 -18.35 22.86 2.05
C THR A 366 -18.37 21.41 1.55
N ALA A 367 -17.62 20.50 2.19
CA ALA A 367 -17.72 19.07 1.94
C ALA A 367 -19.12 18.52 2.25
N ASN A 368 -19.70 18.88 3.40
CA ASN A 368 -21.05 18.48 3.77
C ASN A 368 -22.11 19.06 2.80
N LEU A 369 -22.01 20.32 2.40
CA LEU A 369 -22.90 20.92 1.40
C LEU A 369 -22.85 20.16 0.06
N LEU A 370 -21.67 19.81 -0.44
CA LEU A 370 -21.52 19.07 -1.70
C LEU A 370 -22.06 17.64 -1.62
N LYS A 371 -21.84 16.98 -0.48
CA LYS A 371 -22.41 15.67 -0.16
C LYS A 371 -23.94 15.70 -0.17
N GLU A 372 -24.57 16.76 0.37
CA GLU A 372 -26.03 16.96 0.24
C GLU A 372 -26.50 17.18 -1.20
N LYS A 373 -25.66 17.73 -2.09
CA LYS A 373 -25.99 17.85 -3.52
C LYS A 373 -25.72 16.58 -4.32
N GLY A 374 -25.08 15.57 -3.71
CA GLY A 374 -24.72 14.31 -4.36
C GLY A 374 -23.49 14.41 -5.28
N LEU A 375 -22.59 15.38 -5.04
CA LEU A 375 -21.29 15.40 -5.72
C LEU A 375 -20.32 14.45 -5.01
N MET A 376 -19.68 13.58 -5.78
CA MET A 376 -18.58 12.72 -5.31
C MET A 376 -17.26 13.54 -5.33
N PRO A 377 -16.53 13.64 -4.20
CA PRO A 377 -15.44 14.61 -4.02
C PRO A 377 -14.07 14.17 -4.57
N GLU A 378 -13.89 12.94 -5.01
CA GLU A 378 -12.57 12.32 -5.18
C GLU A 378 -11.72 13.01 -6.25
N ASN A 379 -12.31 13.45 -7.37
CA ASN A 379 -11.62 14.21 -8.44
C ASN A 379 -11.57 15.73 -8.22
N THR A 380 -11.73 16.20 -6.98
CA THR A 380 -11.82 17.63 -6.67
C THR A 380 -10.64 18.19 -5.89
N ARG A 381 -10.39 19.48 -6.08
CA ARG A 381 -9.61 20.34 -5.18
C ARG A 381 -10.45 21.56 -4.80
N MET A 382 -10.03 22.35 -3.82
CA MET A 382 -10.84 23.46 -3.31
C MET A 382 -9.98 24.69 -3.02
N ARG A 383 -10.44 25.89 -3.41
CA ARG A 383 -9.80 27.13 -3.01
C ARG A 383 -10.76 28.19 -2.47
N LYS A 384 -10.21 29.04 -1.61
CA LYS A 384 -10.82 30.24 -1.05
C LYS A 384 -10.39 31.43 -1.92
N THR A 385 -11.33 32.23 -2.39
CA THR A 385 -11.04 33.39 -3.24
C THR A 385 -10.60 34.60 -2.38
N PRO A 386 -9.98 35.64 -2.99
CA PRO A 386 -9.74 36.91 -2.29
C PRO A 386 -11.01 37.65 -1.82
N SER A 387 -12.21 37.26 -2.26
CA SER A 387 -13.49 37.75 -1.71
C SER A 387 -13.99 36.92 -0.52
N GLY A 388 -13.33 35.81 -0.18
CA GLY A 388 -13.78 34.84 0.81
C GLY A 388 -14.97 33.99 0.34
N ASP A 389 -15.16 33.87 -0.97
CA ASP A 389 -16.01 32.85 -1.60
C ASP A 389 -15.18 31.58 -1.85
N TYR A 390 -15.82 30.50 -2.30
CA TYR A 390 -15.16 29.21 -2.51
C TYR A 390 -15.30 28.71 -3.95
N GLU A 391 -14.25 28.11 -4.46
CA GLU A 391 -14.25 27.42 -5.76
C GLU A 391 -13.80 25.97 -5.56
N VAL A 392 -14.62 25.04 -6.02
CA VAL A 392 -14.31 23.62 -6.05
C VAL A 392 -13.93 23.26 -7.47
N LEU A 393 -12.63 22.97 -7.62
CA LEU A 393 -11.97 22.68 -8.88
C LEU A 393 -12.24 21.20 -9.20
N VAL A 394 -12.87 20.92 -10.34
CA VAL A 394 -13.20 19.56 -10.78
C VAL A 394 -12.25 19.17 -11.93
N ALA A 395 -11.57 18.04 -11.79
CA ALA A 395 -10.62 17.57 -12.80
C ALA A 395 -11.36 17.06 -14.05
N SER A 396 -11.15 17.73 -15.20
CA SER A 396 -11.80 17.40 -16.47
C SER A 396 -11.01 17.93 -17.68
N ALA A 397 -11.11 17.27 -18.83
CA ALA A 397 -10.46 17.71 -20.08
C ALA A 397 -11.10 18.98 -20.69
N VAL A 398 -12.32 19.33 -20.26
CA VAL A 398 -13.04 20.53 -20.71
C VAL A 398 -13.57 21.35 -19.54
N THR A 399 -13.61 22.68 -19.71
CA THR A 399 -14.16 23.65 -18.75
C THR A 399 -15.69 23.74 -18.79
N GLU A 400 -16.31 23.24 -19.85
CA GLU A 400 -17.76 23.19 -20.03
C GLU A 400 -18.16 21.76 -20.46
N PRO A 401 -18.27 20.81 -19.51
CA PRO A 401 -18.58 19.43 -19.85
C PRO A 401 -20.04 19.27 -20.27
N PRO A 402 -20.33 18.41 -21.28
CA PRO A 402 -21.67 18.16 -21.78
C PRO A 402 -22.53 17.36 -20.80
N THR A 403 -21.91 16.51 -19.98
CA THR A 403 -22.53 15.84 -18.84
C THR A 403 -22.00 16.44 -17.53
N ARG A 404 -22.83 16.53 -16.49
CA ARG A 404 -22.40 16.93 -15.14
C ARG A 404 -23.06 16.04 -14.11
N ASP A 405 -22.30 15.64 -13.10
CA ASP A 405 -22.78 14.79 -12.00
C ASP A 405 -23.86 15.47 -11.15
N ILE A 406 -23.76 16.80 -11.01
CA ILE A 406 -24.82 17.63 -10.44
C ILE A 406 -25.17 18.78 -11.40
N LYS A 407 -26.45 19.16 -11.43
CA LYS A 407 -26.97 20.20 -12.34
C LYS A 407 -26.50 21.61 -11.94
N ASP A 408 -26.60 21.93 -10.66
CA ASP A 408 -26.33 23.26 -10.15
C ASP A 408 -24.82 23.40 -9.87
N THR A 409 -24.23 24.51 -10.30
CA THR A 409 -22.77 24.75 -10.23
C THR A 409 -22.41 25.98 -9.40
N TRP A 410 -23.40 26.56 -8.70
CA TRP A 410 -23.23 27.70 -7.82
C TRP A 410 -24.23 27.63 -6.68
N PHE A 411 -23.79 27.94 -5.46
CA PHE A 411 -24.58 27.87 -4.24
C PHE A 411 -24.34 29.10 -3.37
N SER A 412 -25.42 29.71 -2.86
CA SER A 412 -25.32 30.59 -1.68
C SER A 412 -24.97 29.77 -0.46
N LEU A 413 -24.19 30.33 0.46
CA LEU A 413 -23.89 29.71 1.74
C LEU A 413 -24.73 30.32 2.86
N ASP A 414 -25.04 29.49 3.86
CA ASP A 414 -25.93 29.77 4.99
C ASP A 414 -25.19 29.63 6.34
N GLY A 415 -25.83 30.06 7.43
CA GLY A 415 -25.29 29.91 8.78
C GLY A 415 -24.01 30.73 9.00
N PRO A 416 -22.89 30.13 9.46
CA PRO A 416 -21.66 30.88 9.75
C PRO A 416 -21.02 31.54 8.51
N TYR A 417 -21.35 31.08 7.31
CA TYR A 417 -20.84 31.61 6.03
C TYR A 417 -21.89 32.42 5.26
N GLN A 418 -22.94 32.91 5.93
CA GLN A 418 -24.03 33.64 5.28
C GLN A 418 -23.53 34.82 4.44
N GLY A 419 -23.94 34.85 3.16
CA GLY A 419 -23.52 35.89 2.22
C GLY A 419 -22.20 35.59 1.49
N LYS A 420 -21.60 34.41 1.68
CA LYS A 420 -20.62 33.83 0.77
C LYS A 420 -21.28 32.91 -0.24
N SER A 421 -20.51 32.48 -1.23
CA SER A 421 -20.93 31.49 -2.23
C SER A 421 -19.87 30.42 -2.47
N LEU A 422 -20.31 29.27 -3.00
CA LEU A 422 -19.46 28.20 -3.53
C LEU A 422 -19.77 27.98 -5.01
N ARG A 423 -18.74 27.83 -5.85
CA ARG A 423 -18.84 27.55 -7.29
C ARG A 423 -18.09 26.28 -7.68
N LEU A 424 -18.65 25.45 -8.56
CA LEU A 424 -17.91 24.41 -9.26
C LEU A 424 -17.18 25.00 -10.47
N VAL A 425 -15.89 24.69 -10.61
CA VAL A 425 -15.01 25.14 -11.69
C VAL A 425 -14.38 23.93 -12.35
N PHE A 426 -14.88 23.56 -13.54
CA PHE A 426 -14.35 22.46 -14.33
C PHE A 426 -13.07 22.86 -15.08
N GLY A 427 -12.25 21.88 -15.43
CA GLY A 427 -10.98 22.09 -16.12
C GLY A 427 -9.76 22.11 -15.20
N ASP A 428 -9.84 21.58 -13.97
CA ASP A 428 -8.60 21.29 -13.24
C ASP A 428 -7.84 20.18 -13.98
N HIS A 429 -6.51 20.25 -13.95
CA HIS A 429 -5.61 19.30 -14.63
C HIS A 429 -5.92 19.10 -16.13
N GLN A 430 -6.48 20.12 -16.81
CA GLN A 430 -7.09 19.99 -18.13
C GLN A 430 -6.21 19.30 -19.18
N VAL A 431 -4.93 19.64 -19.22
CA VAL A 431 -3.96 19.09 -20.19
C VAL A 431 -3.74 17.60 -19.93
N GLU A 432 -3.58 17.21 -18.67
CA GLU A 432 -3.42 15.83 -18.22
C GLU A 432 -4.68 15.02 -18.50
N MET A 433 -5.85 15.50 -18.06
CA MET A 433 -7.13 14.82 -18.30
C MET A 433 -7.39 14.59 -19.79
N ALA A 434 -7.04 15.56 -20.64
CA ALA A 434 -7.13 15.43 -22.09
C ALA A 434 -6.12 14.41 -22.66
N LYS A 435 -4.91 14.28 -22.09
CA LYS A 435 -3.94 13.22 -22.45
C LYS A 435 -4.45 11.84 -22.03
N ILE A 436 -4.99 11.72 -20.81
CA ILE A 436 -5.57 10.50 -20.25
C ILE A 436 -6.72 10.02 -21.16
N ALA A 437 -7.74 10.84 -21.38
CA ALA A 437 -8.91 10.49 -22.19
C ALA A 437 -8.56 10.08 -23.63
N ARG A 438 -7.55 10.72 -24.25
CA ARG A 438 -7.04 10.30 -25.57
C ARG A 438 -6.36 8.93 -25.53
N ASN A 439 -5.48 8.67 -24.57
CA ASN A 439 -4.83 7.36 -24.46
C ASN A 439 -5.86 6.24 -24.19
N LEU A 440 -6.85 6.46 -23.33
CA LEU A 440 -7.92 5.47 -23.10
C LEU A 440 -8.84 5.28 -24.31
N THR A 441 -9.03 6.33 -25.13
CA THR A 441 -9.70 6.22 -26.44
C THR A 441 -8.95 5.31 -27.41
N GLU A 442 -7.62 5.30 -27.37
CA GLU A 442 -6.81 4.32 -28.11
C GLU A 442 -6.88 2.93 -27.47
N ALA A 443 -6.76 2.80 -26.14
CA ALA A 443 -6.88 1.53 -25.42
C ALA A 443 -8.21 0.82 -25.72
N LYS A 444 -9.33 1.55 -25.77
CA LYS A 444 -10.66 1.04 -26.12
C LYS A 444 -10.74 0.33 -27.48
N LYS A 445 -9.84 0.65 -28.43
CA LYS A 445 -9.74 -0.04 -29.73
C LYS A 445 -9.14 -1.45 -29.61
N TYR A 446 -8.33 -1.68 -28.58
CA TYR A 446 -7.60 -2.94 -28.36
C TYR A 446 -8.22 -3.82 -27.26
N ALA A 447 -9.08 -3.26 -26.40
CA ALA A 447 -9.88 -3.95 -25.39
C ALA A 447 -10.32 -5.36 -25.84
N LEU A 448 -9.98 -6.38 -25.05
CA LEU A 448 -10.04 -7.80 -25.43
C LEU A 448 -11.46 -8.35 -25.31
N ASN A 449 -12.30 -7.75 -24.46
CA ASN A 449 -13.70 -8.14 -24.27
C ASN A 449 -14.65 -6.93 -24.06
N GLU A 450 -15.96 -7.22 -23.91
CA GLU A 450 -17.01 -6.19 -23.82
C GLU A 450 -17.04 -5.44 -22.48
N ASN A 451 -16.65 -6.07 -21.36
CA ASN A 451 -16.51 -5.36 -20.08
C ASN A 451 -15.38 -4.35 -20.16
N GLU A 452 -14.21 -4.75 -20.68
CA GLU A 452 -13.12 -3.82 -20.99
C GLU A 452 -13.58 -2.69 -21.92
N ASN A 453 -14.34 -3.00 -22.99
CA ASN A 453 -14.80 -1.98 -23.94
C ASN A 453 -15.69 -0.91 -23.29
N ARG A 454 -16.57 -1.31 -22.37
CA ARG A 454 -17.47 -0.40 -21.62
C ARG A 454 -16.76 0.33 -20.49
N MET A 455 -15.90 -0.37 -19.74
CA MET A 455 -15.02 0.20 -18.73
C MET A 455 -14.19 1.35 -19.32
N GLN A 456 -13.53 1.13 -20.46
CA GLN A 456 -12.77 2.17 -21.15
C GLN A 456 -13.68 3.29 -21.69
N ALA A 457 -14.92 3.01 -22.10
CA ALA A 457 -15.88 4.05 -22.49
C ALA A 457 -16.19 5.02 -21.33
N GLU A 458 -16.48 4.47 -20.16
CA GLU A 458 -16.85 5.24 -18.98
C GLU A 458 -15.65 5.93 -18.34
N TYR A 459 -14.43 5.35 -18.39
CA TYR A 459 -13.20 6.08 -18.04
C TYR A 459 -12.96 7.29 -18.95
N ILE A 460 -13.14 7.17 -20.27
CA ILE A 460 -12.99 8.31 -21.20
C ILE A 460 -13.95 9.43 -20.82
N LYS A 461 -15.23 9.10 -20.53
CA LYS A 461 -16.23 10.06 -20.07
C LYS A 461 -15.88 10.66 -18.71
N ALA A 462 -15.39 9.86 -17.76
CA ALA A 462 -14.97 10.32 -16.44
C ALA A 462 -13.90 11.41 -16.52
N PHE A 463 -12.83 11.18 -17.27
CA PHE A 463 -11.72 12.14 -17.37
C PHE A 463 -11.98 13.25 -18.39
N HIS A 464 -12.82 13.02 -19.40
CA HIS A 464 -13.21 14.09 -20.33
C HIS A 464 -14.16 15.10 -19.65
N ASP A 465 -15.25 14.63 -19.06
CA ASP A 465 -16.33 15.47 -18.51
C ASP A 465 -16.12 15.83 -17.03
N GLY A 466 -15.24 15.11 -16.31
CA GLY A 466 -15.09 15.24 -14.85
C GLY A 466 -16.14 14.48 -14.04
N SER A 467 -16.69 13.40 -14.61
CA SER A 467 -17.79 12.63 -14.03
C SER A 467 -17.29 11.47 -13.16
N MET A 468 -17.47 11.59 -11.84
CA MET A 468 -17.24 10.51 -10.90
C MET A 468 -18.33 9.44 -10.96
N TYR A 469 -19.56 9.77 -11.39
CA TYR A 469 -20.55 8.73 -11.71
C TYR A 469 -20.11 7.85 -12.89
N ALA A 470 -19.51 8.43 -13.95
CA ALA A 470 -18.90 7.65 -15.02
C ALA A 470 -17.71 6.81 -14.51
N HIS A 471 -16.85 7.38 -13.66
CA HIS A 471 -15.78 6.59 -13.03
C HIS A 471 -16.37 5.39 -12.27
N LYS A 472 -17.42 5.61 -11.48
CA LYS A 472 -18.12 4.56 -10.73
C LYS A 472 -18.73 3.47 -11.63
N ASP A 473 -19.31 3.83 -12.76
CA ASP A 473 -19.82 2.86 -13.74
C ASP A 473 -18.71 2.11 -14.48
N SER A 474 -17.55 2.72 -14.72
CA SER A 474 -16.37 1.99 -15.23
C SER A 474 -15.94 0.87 -14.28
N GLN A 475 -15.98 1.13 -12.97
CA GLN A 475 -15.66 0.13 -11.94
C GLN A 475 -16.68 -1.02 -11.92
N ARG A 476 -17.98 -0.74 -12.18
CA ARG A 476 -19.02 -1.78 -12.33
C ARG A 476 -18.76 -2.72 -13.50
N HIS A 477 -18.14 -2.25 -14.58
CA HIS A 477 -17.69 -3.11 -15.67
C HIS A 477 -16.42 -3.86 -15.30
N TRP A 478 -15.46 -3.17 -14.68
CA TRP A 478 -14.18 -3.74 -14.25
C TRP A 478 -14.31 -4.93 -13.29
N ILE A 479 -15.17 -4.85 -12.26
CA ILE A 479 -15.37 -5.98 -11.32
C ILE A 479 -15.98 -7.22 -11.97
N LYS A 480 -16.64 -7.07 -13.12
CA LYS A 480 -17.26 -8.16 -13.91
C LYS A 480 -16.30 -8.76 -14.93
N ASP A 481 -15.17 -8.11 -15.18
CA ASP A 481 -14.08 -8.60 -16.02
C ASP A 481 -13.15 -9.54 -15.23
N LYS A 482 -13.36 -10.86 -15.33
CA LYS A 482 -12.68 -11.86 -14.48
C LYS A 482 -11.50 -12.52 -15.20
N GLY A 483 -10.32 -12.42 -14.60
CA GLY A 483 -9.08 -13.02 -15.10
C GLY A 483 -8.55 -12.49 -16.46
N PRO A 484 -8.58 -11.18 -16.76
CA PRO A 484 -8.07 -10.65 -18.04
C PRO A 484 -6.53 -10.84 -18.17
N THR A 485 -5.99 -11.03 -19.38
CA THR A 485 -4.52 -11.17 -19.53
C THR A 485 -3.77 -9.92 -19.07
N VAL A 486 -4.37 -8.74 -19.30
CA VAL A 486 -3.88 -7.43 -18.86
C VAL A 486 -4.93 -6.84 -17.92
N GLU A 487 -4.58 -6.75 -16.64
CA GLU A 487 -5.39 -6.16 -15.58
C GLU A 487 -5.02 -4.67 -15.41
N CYS A 488 -6.01 -3.83 -15.12
CA CYS A 488 -5.81 -2.38 -14.99
C CYS A 488 -6.85 -1.68 -14.12
N ASN A 489 -6.44 -0.62 -13.43
CA ASN A 489 -7.34 0.39 -12.88
C ASN A 489 -6.71 1.80 -13.05
N ILE A 490 -7.50 2.86 -13.02
CA ILE A 490 -7.04 4.24 -13.25
C ILE A 490 -8.08 5.25 -12.75
N GLY A 491 -7.64 6.29 -12.02
CA GLY A 491 -8.51 7.38 -11.58
C GLY A 491 -8.01 8.16 -10.36
N PHE A 492 -8.94 8.80 -9.66
CA PHE A 492 -8.71 9.38 -8.33
C PHE A 492 -9.26 8.38 -7.31
N ILE A 493 -8.40 7.53 -6.75
CA ILE A 493 -8.81 6.29 -6.07
C ILE A 493 -8.66 6.40 -4.54
N GLU A 494 -7.49 6.86 -4.10
CA GLU A 494 -7.00 6.68 -2.72
C GLU A 494 -6.88 8.02 -1.99
N THR A 495 -7.53 8.19 -0.83
CA THR A 495 -7.75 9.52 -0.23
C THR A 495 -6.77 9.91 0.90
N TYR A 496 -5.69 9.15 1.10
CA TYR A 496 -4.81 9.26 2.28
C TYR A 496 -4.11 10.61 2.48
N ARG A 497 -3.92 11.35 1.38
CA ARG A 497 -3.09 12.56 1.36
C ARG A 497 -3.90 13.86 1.32
N ASP A 498 -5.22 13.75 1.16
CA ASP A 498 -6.14 14.81 1.59
C ASP A 498 -6.22 14.77 3.12
N PRO A 499 -5.84 15.82 3.87
CA PRO A 499 -5.97 15.80 5.32
C PRO A 499 -7.43 15.71 5.80
N HIS A 500 -8.42 15.95 4.92
CA HIS A 500 -9.83 15.71 5.18
C HIS A 500 -10.33 14.32 4.69
N GLY A 501 -9.47 13.53 4.04
CA GLY A 501 -9.72 12.12 3.72
C GLY A 501 -10.76 11.82 2.64
N ILE A 502 -11.14 12.81 1.80
CA ILE A 502 -12.20 12.63 0.79
C ILE A 502 -11.78 12.89 -0.67
N ARG A 503 -10.64 13.55 -0.91
CA ARG A 503 -10.11 13.78 -2.28
C ARG A 503 -9.06 12.73 -2.60
N GLY A 504 -9.15 12.11 -3.77
CA GLY A 504 -8.24 11.04 -4.17
C GLY A 504 -6.91 11.59 -4.68
N GLU A 505 -5.80 10.93 -4.35
CA GLU A 505 -4.58 11.03 -5.16
C GLU A 505 -4.83 10.36 -6.52
N TRP A 506 -4.25 10.91 -7.59
CA TRP A 506 -4.28 10.28 -8.90
C TRP A 506 -3.45 8.99 -8.88
N GLU A 507 -4.02 7.90 -9.38
CA GLU A 507 -3.24 6.70 -9.67
C GLU A 507 -3.74 5.95 -10.92
N GLY A 508 -2.93 5.01 -11.38
CA GLY A 508 -3.37 4.01 -12.35
C GLY A 508 -2.28 3.03 -12.71
N PHE A 509 -2.68 1.82 -13.09
CA PHE A 509 -1.76 0.74 -13.39
C PHE A 509 -2.15 -0.09 -14.61
N ALA A 510 -1.13 -0.70 -15.22
CA ALA A 510 -1.26 -1.82 -16.13
C ALA A 510 -0.40 -2.96 -15.60
N ALA A 511 -0.94 -4.17 -15.56
CA ALA A 511 -0.25 -5.34 -15.05
C ALA A 511 -0.70 -6.61 -15.79
N MET A 512 0.14 -7.64 -15.81
CA MET A 512 -0.17 -8.92 -16.43
C MET A 512 -0.40 -9.99 -15.38
N ILE A 513 -1.41 -10.85 -15.57
CA ILE A 513 -1.68 -11.95 -14.63
C ILE A 513 -0.50 -12.95 -14.66
N ASN A 514 0.10 -13.18 -13.49
CA ASN A 514 0.97 -14.33 -13.28
C ASN A 514 0.10 -15.59 -13.23
N LYS A 515 0.05 -16.33 -14.35
CA LYS A 515 -0.80 -17.52 -14.52
C LYS A 515 -0.39 -18.67 -13.60
N GLU A 516 0.86 -18.76 -13.18
CA GLU A 516 1.34 -19.81 -12.26
C GLU A 516 0.97 -19.50 -10.80
N ARG A 517 1.29 -18.29 -10.31
CA ARG A 517 0.89 -17.85 -8.98
C ARG A 517 -0.64 -17.86 -8.85
N THR A 518 -1.38 -17.35 -9.84
CA THR A 518 -2.85 -17.34 -9.86
C THR A 518 -3.45 -18.75 -9.90
N ARG A 519 -2.76 -19.76 -10.48
CA ARG A 519 -3.14 -21.17 -10.32
C ARG A 519 -3.06 -21.60 -8.84
N ALA A 520 -1.99 -21.25 -8.13
CA ALA A 520 -1.83 -21.58 -6.71
C ALA A 520 -2.90 -20.89 -5.84
N PHE A 521 -3.19 -19.59 -6.05
CA PHE A 521 -4.30 -18.91 -5.37
C PHE A 521 -5.65 -19.58 -5.68
N GLY A 522 -5.91 -19.95 -6.95
CA GLY A 522 -7.12 -20.69 -7.33
C GLY A 522 -7.22 -22.10 -6.73
N GLU A 523 -6.09 -22.79 -6.51
CA GLU A 523 -6.03 -24.05 -5.77
C GLU A 523 -6.27 -23.85 -4.26
N LEU A 524 -5.75 -22.77 -3.68
CA LEU A 524 -6.02 -22.39 -2.29
C LEU A 524 -7.50 -22.09 -2.06
N VAL A 525 -8.13 -21.32 -2.96
CA VAL A 525 -9.59 -21.06 -3.00
C VAL A 525 -10.39 -22.36 -3.04
N ARG A 526 -9.99 -23.33 -3.88
CA ARG A 526 -10.62 -24.66 -3.93
C ARG A 526 -10.39 -25.48 -2.66
N SER A 527 -9.26 -25.28 -1.97
CA SER A 527 -8.95 -25.97 -0.71
C SER A 527 -9.67 -25.37 0.50
N ALA A 528 -10.10 -24.10 0.44
CA ALA A 528 -10.61 -23.34 1.58
C ALA A 528 -11.65 -24.09 2.46
N PRO A 529 -12.65 -24.82 1.92
CA PRO A 529 -13.60 -25.59 2.75
C PRO A 529 -12.97 -26.69 3.61
N ALA A 530 -11.76 -27.16 3.28
CA ALA A 530 -10.99 -28.12 4.06
C ALA A 530 -9.93 -27.46 4.97
N GLN A 531 -9.57 -26.19 4.74
CA GLN A 531 -8.63 -25.44 5.59
C GLN A 531 -9.35 -24.67 6.71
N ILE A 532 -10.52 -24.09 6.43
CA ILE A 532 -11.31 -23.32 7.41
C ILE A 532 -11.61 -24.11 8.70
N PRO A 533 -11.97 -25.42 8.67
CA PRO A 533 -12.18 -26.21 9.89
C PRO A 533 -10.93 -26.47 10.75
N LYS A 534 -9.74 -26.04 10.31
CA LYS A 534 -8.47 -26.11 11.06
C LYS A 534 -8.20 -24.85 11.87
N LEU A 535 -8.99 -23.79 11.69
CA LEU A 535 -8.89 -22.53 12.42
C LEU A 535 -9.39 -22.72 13.87
N PRO A 536 -8.85 -21.98 14.85
CA PRO A 536 -8.99 -22.32 16.27
C PRO A 536 -10.33 -21.87 16.90
N TRP A 537 -11.43 -21.84 16.15
CA TRP A 537 -12.77 -21.49 16.67
C TRP A 537 -13.84 -22.51 16.26
N PRO A 538 -14.92 -22.68 17.07
CA PRO A 538 -16.02 -23.58 16.73
C PRO A 538 -16.76 -23.12 15.45
N PRO A 539 -17.39 -24.03 14.69
CA PRO A 539 -18.14 -23.68 13.47
C PRO A 539 -19.25 -22.62 13.65
N ALA A 540 -19.80 -22.46 14.87
CA ALA A 540 -20.78 -21.41 15.17
C ALA A 540 -20.20 -19.98 15.10
N PHE A 541 -18.87 -19.83 15.10
CA PHE A 541 -18.14 -18.57 14.91
C PHE A 541 -17.62 -18.42 13.46
N GLU A 542 -18.04 -19.29 12.54
CA GLU A 542 -17.68 -19.28 11.12
C GLU A 542 -18.89 -19.00 10.22
N LYS A 543 -18.66 -18.51 9.00
CA LYS A 543 -19.72 -18.15 8.04
C LYS A 543 -20.45 -19.42 7.57
N ASP A 544 -21.79 -19.39 7.57
CA ASP A 544 -22.62 -20.57 7.22
C ASP A 544 -22.40 -21.06 5.77
N LYS A 545 -21.86 -20.19 4.92
CA LYS A 545 -21.34 -20.49 3.58
C LYS A 545 -20.08 -19.65 3.33
N PHE A 546 -19.01 -20.29 2.89
CA PHE A 546 -17.85 -19.59 2.34
C PHE A 546 -18.17 -19.10 0.92
N LEU A 547 -17.96 -17.82 0.65
CA LEU A 547 -18.07 -17.24 -0.69
C LEU A 547 -16.66 -17.09 -1.26
N ALA A 548 -16.34 -17.88 -2.28
CA ALA A 548 -15.05 -17.85 -2.94
C ALA A 548 -14.86 -16.52 -3.70
N PRO A 549 -13.86 -15.69 -3.35
CA PRO A 549 -13.53 -14.49 -4.11
C PRO A 549 -12.75 -14.85 -5.38
N ASP A 550 -12.68 -13.89 -6.30
CA ASP A 550 -11.61 -13.88 -7.31
C ASP A 550 -10.34 -13.29 -6.67
N PHE A 551 -9.18 -13.88 -6.98
CA PHE A 551 -7.90 -13.53 -6.38
C PHE A 551 -6.78 -13.78 -7.37
N THR A 552 -6.22 -12.71 -7.91
CA THR A 552 -5.18 -12.76 -8.95
C THR A 552 -3.84 -12.28 -8.42
N SER A 553 -2.77 -12.89 -8.92
CA SER A 553 -1.42 -12.37 -8.77
C SER A 553 -1.02 -11.67 -10.06
N LEU A 554 -0.54 -10.44 -9.93
CA LEU A 554 -0.20 -9.55 -11.03
C LEU A 554 1.28 -9.23 -11.02
N GLU A 555 1.86 -9.12 -12.21
CA GLU A 555 3.19 -8.53 -12.40
C GLU A 555 2.99 -7.16 -13.05
N VAL A 556 3.41 -6.10 -12.36
CA VAL A 556 3.10 -4.71 -12.73
C VAL A 556 4.02 -4.22 -13.84
N LEU A 557 3.45 -3.74 -14.94
CA LEU A 557 4.17 -3.09 -16.05
C LEU A 557 4.39 -1.60 -15.79
N THR A 558 3.37 -0.96 -15.21
CA THR A 558 3.38 0.47 -14.93
C THR A 558 2.43 0.74 -13.77
N PHE A 559 2.86 1.60 -12.84
CA PHE A 559 2.04 2.16 -11.76
C PHE A 559 2.35 3.66 -11.66
N ALA A 560 1.40 4.51 -11.98
CA ALA A 560 1.46 5.95 -11.72
C ALA A 560 0.80 6.23 -10.37
N GLY A 561 1.44 7.05 -9.54
CA GLY A 561 1.06 7.33 -8.16
C GLY A 561 2.29 7.75 -7.34
N SER A 562 2.09 8.10 -6.06
CA SER A 562 3.20 8.49 -5.18
C SER A 562 3.98 7.33 -4.55
N GLY A 563 3.48 6.09 -4.70
CA GLY A 563 4.14 4.86 -4.30
C GLY A 563 3.49 3.66 -4.99
N ILE A 564 4.09 2.47 -4.87
CA ILE A 564 3.51 1.22 -5.40
C ILE A 564 3.14 0.31 -4.22
N PRO A 565 1.87 -0.15 -4.12
CA PRO A 565 1.40 -1.02 -3.04
C PRO A 565 1.91 -2.47 -3.18
N ALA A 566 1.70 -3.28 -2.14
CA ALA A 566 1.92 -4.73 -2.18
C ALA A 566 0.78 -5.48 -2.86
N GLY A 567 -0.44 -4.97 -2.65
CA GLY A 567 -1.69 -5.51 -3.12
C GLY A 567 -2.80 -4.49 -2.91
N ILE A 568 -3.96 -4.70 -3.53
CA ILE A 568 -5.06 -3.72 -3.53
C ILE A 568 -6.41 -4.46 -3.46
N ASN A 569 -7.34 -3.88 -2.69
CA ASN A 569 -8.76 -4.26 -2.66
C ASN A 569 -9.59 -3.10 -3.21
N ILE A 570 -10.17 -3.27 -4.40
CA ILE A 570 -10.84 -2.19 -5.14
C ILE A 570 -12.11 -2.71 -5.83
N PRO A 571 -13.07 -1.83 -6.19
CA PRO A 571 -13.05 -0.37 -6.08
C PRO A 571 -13.39 0.15 -4.68
N ASN A 572 -12.97 1.38 -4.37
CA ASN A 572 -13.31 2.12 -3.13
C ASN A 572 -14.78 2.61 -3.06
N TYR A 573 -15.70 1.89 -3.70
CA TYR A 573 -17.13 2.18 -3.71
C TYR A 573 -17.90 1.13 -2.92
N ASP A 574 -18.28 1.45 -1.68
CA ASP A 574 -18.93 0.50 -0.77
C ASP A 574 -20.25 -0.08 -1.31
N ASP A 575 -21.04 0.68 -2.07
CA ASP A 575 -22.25 0.16 -2.73
C ASP A 575 -21.91 -0.91 -3.78
N ILE A 576 -20.79 -0.78 -4.50
CA ILE A 576 -20.30 -1.80 -5.42
C ILE A 576 -19.73 -2.99 -4.63
N ARG A 577 -18.84 -2.75 -3.65
CA ARG A 577 -18.22 -3.80 -2.82
C ARG A 577 -19.26 -4.69 -2.12
N GLN A 578 -20.34 -4.09 -1.62
CA GLN A 578 -21.40 -4.78 -0.87
C GLN A 578 -22.44 -5.48 -1.76
N ASN A 579 -22.81 -4.90 -2.91
CA ASN A 579 -23.97 -5.36 -3.70
C ASN A 579 -23.61 -6.00 -5.06
N GLU A 580 -22.42 -5.73 -5.61
CA GLU A 580 -22.01 -6.23 -6.94
C GLU A 580 -20.70 -7.04 -6.89
N GLY A 581 -19.74 -6.66 -6.05
CA GLY A 581 -18.47 -7.36 -5.83
C GLY A 581 -17.23 -6.45 -5.88
N PHE A 582 -16.05 -7.08 -5.83
CA PHE A 582 -14.74 -6.43 -5.85
C PHE A 582 -13.68 -7.36 -6.47
N LYS A 583 -12.42 -6.91 -6.52
CA LYS A 583 -11.24 -7.71 -6.86
C LYS A 583 -10.16 -7.54 -5.79
N ASN A 584 -9.37 -8.60 -5.55
CA ASN A 584 -8.16 -8.57 -4.75
C ASN A 584 -6.97 -8.88 -5.67
N VAL A 585 -5.92 -8.06 -5.59
CA VAL A 585 -4.72 -8.22 -6.43
C VAL A 585 -3.46 -8.23 -5.58
N SER A 586 -2.51 -9.12 -5.90
CA SER A 586 -1.20 -9.21 -5.24
C SER A 586 -0.07 -8.96 -6.24
N LEU A 587 0.78 -7.96 -6.00
CA LEU A 587 1.69 -7.38 -7.00
C LEU A 587 3.09 -8.02 -6.93
N GLY A 588 3.23 -9.22 -7.51
CA GLY A 588 4.34 -10.16 -7.32
C GLY A 588 5.74 -9.57 -7.52
N ASN A 589 5.96 -8.79 -8.58
CA ASN A 589 7.23 -8.13 -8.84
C ASN A 589 7.53 -6.97 -7.88
N VAL A 590 6.51 -6.31 -7.30
CA VAL A 590 6.71 -5.31 -6.23
C VAL A 590 7.17 -5.98 -4.93
N LEU A 591 6.62 -7.16 -4.63
CA LEU A 591 7.02 -7.97 -3.47
C LEU A 591 8.48 -8.43 -3.61
N SER A 592 8.78 -9.07 -4.75
CA SER A 592 10.05 -9.76 -5.01
C SER A 592 11.21 -8.90 -5.51
N ALA A 593 10.96 -7.65 -5.97
CA ALA A 593 12.02 -6.71 -6.34
C ALA A 593 13.03 -6.50 -5.21
N ALA A 594 14.23 -7.06 -5.33
CA ALA A 594 15.26 -7.00 -4.30
C ALA A 594 16.18 -5.79 -4.50
N ALA A 595 16.68 -5.25 -3.39
CA ALA A 595 17.88 -4.42 -3.37
C ALA A 595 19.13 -5.30 -3.63
N PRO A 596 20.33 -4.72 -3.80
CA PRO A 596 21.58 -5.47 -3.67
C PRO A 596 21.62 -6.29 -2.37
N LYS A 597 22.35 -7.41 -2.36
CA LYS A 597 22.45 -8.31 -1.19
C LYS A 597 23.14 -7.61 -0.01
N GLU A 598 22.34 -7.01 0.86
CA GLU A 598 22.75 -6.55 2.20
C GLU A 598 22.12 -7.45 3.27
N PRO A 599 22.85 -7.76 4.37
CA PRO A 599 22.26 -8.47 5.51
C PRO A 599 21.00 -7.77 6.04
N ILE A 600 19.96 -8.55 6.31
CA ILE A 600 18.66 -8.02 6.72
C ILE A 600 18.70 -7.69 8.23
N PRO A 601 18.38 -6.44 8.64
CA PRO A 601 18.35 -6.08 10.05
C PRO A 601 17.58 -7.06 10.93
N PHE A 602 18.19 -7.40 12.06
CA PHE A 602 17.73 -8.33 13.11
C PHE A 602 17.76 -9.84 12.77
N ILE A 603 18.21 -10.24 11.57
CA ILE A 603 18.39 -11.65 11.17
C ILE A 603 19.80 -12.14 11.52
N ARG A 604 19.94 -13.35 12.08
CA ARG A 604 21.25 -13.94 12.44
C ARG A 604 22.00 -14.34 11.17
N ALA A 605 23.33 -14.29 11.21
CA ALA A 605 24.17 -14.65 10.06
C ALA A 605 23.91 -16.09 9.57
N GLU A 606 23.62 -17.02 10.48
CA GLU A 606 23.27 -18.42 10.16
C GLU A 606 21.89 -18.59 9.50
N ASP A 607 20.96 -17.64 9.68
CA ASP A 607 19.65 -17.66 9.05
C ASP A 607 19.64 -16.95 7.68
N GLN A 608 20.64 -16.08 7.40
CA GLN A 608 20.59 -15.09 6.33
C GLN A 608 20.43 -15.70 4.92
N ASP A 609 21.14 -16.78 4.59
CA ASP A 609 21.01 -17.43 3.28
C ASP A 609 19.64 -18.09 3.08
N VAL A 610 19.06 -18.69 4.14
CA VAL A 610 17.72 -19.27 4.12
C VAL A 610 16.67 -18.17 4.04
N TYR A 611 16.86 -17.08 4.78
CA TYR A 611 16.01 -15.89 4.73
C TYR A 611 15.98 -15.29 3.32
N ASP A 612 17.12 -15.06 2.69
CA ASP A 612 17.17 -14.50 1.33
C ASP A 612 16.57 -15.43 0.27
N ALA A 613 16.72 -16.75 0.42
CA ALA A 613 16.14 -17.74 -0.48
C ALA A 613 14.61 -17.91 -0.33
N CYS A 614 14.09 -17.77 0.89
CA CYS A 614 12.70 -18.12 1.21
C CYS A 614 11.81 -16.94 1.62
N LYS A 615 12.32 -15.72 1.82
CA LYS A 615 11.52 -14.54 2.24
C LYS A 615 10.33 -14.22 1.34
N ASP A 616 10.50 -14.27 0.01
CA ASP A 616 9.43 -13.92 -0.92
C ASP A 616 8.43 -15.08 -1.10
N PRO A 617 8.86 -16.36 -1.21
CA PRO A 617 7.99 -17.54 -1.03
C PRO A 617 7.17 -17.51 0.27
N ALA A 618 7.82 -17.21 1.40
CA ALA A 618 7.19 -17.15 2.71
C ALA A 618 6.14 -16.02 2.79
N PHE A 619 6.48 -14.85 2.26
CA PHE A 619 5.56 -13.73 2.20
C PHE A 619 4.38 -14.00 1.26
N GLU A 620 4.58 -14.70 0.14
CA GLU A 620 3.48 -15.11 -0.76
C GLU A 620 2.49 -16.08 -0.09
N VAL A 621 2.98 -17.09 0.63
CA VAL A 621 2.13 -17.98 1.45
C VAL A 621 1.38 -17.17 2.51
N GLN A 622 2.08 -16.25 3.19
CA GLN A 622 1.49 -15.39 4.21
C GLN A 622 0.35 -14.55 3.64
N VAL A 623 0.57 -13.83 2.52
CA VAL A 623 -0.46 -13.02 1.85
C VAL A 623 -1.65 -13.89 1.40
N GLY A 624 -1.39 -15.03 0.76
CA GLY A 624 -2.48 -15.90 0.30
C GLY A 624 -3.38 -16.41 1.42
N LEU A 625 -2.81 -16.67 2.60
CA LEU A 625 -3.58 -17.03 3.78
C LEU A 625 -4.25 -15.82 4.44
N HIS A 626 -3.56 -14.68 4.53
CA HIS A 626 -4.04 -13.43 5.12
C HIS A 626 -5.30 -12.91 4.42
N GLU A 627 -5.26 -12.74 3.10
CA GLU A 627 -6.38 -12.19 2.32
C GLU A 627 -7.57 -13.17 2.28
N LEU A 628 -7.33 -14.40 1.81
CA LEU A 628 -8.38 -15.36 1.51
C LEU A 628 -8.96 -16.02 2.76
N LEU A 629 -8.10 -16.41 3.71
CA LEU A 629 -8.50 -17.18 4.89
C LEU A 629 -8.45 -16.35 6.17
N GLY A 630 -7.71 -15.24 6.22
CA GLY A 630 -7.82 -14.23 7.27
C GLY A 630 -9.10 -13.43 7.13
N HIS A 631 -9.12 -12.39 6.28
CA HIS A 631 -10.31 -11.55 6.08
C HIS A 631 -11.53 -12.34 5.54
N GLY A 632 -11.29 -13.33 4.67
CA GLY A 632 -12.35 -14.14 4.07
C GLY A 632 -13.11 -15.07 5.03
N CYS A 633 -12.57 -15.44 6.19
CA CYS A 633 -13.25 -16.29 7.19
C CYS A 633 -14.02 -15.49 8.26
N GLY A 634 -14.68 -16.19 9.18
CA GLY A 634 -15.15 -15.68 10.45
C GLY A 634 -16.50 -14.98 10.42
N LYS A 635 -17.41 -15.36 11.33
CA LYS A 635 -18.75 -14.80 11.45
C LYS A 635 -18.81 -13.76 12.57
N LEU A 636 -19.47 -12.63 12.30
CA LEU A 636 -19.98 -11.73 13.34
C LEU A 636 -21.33 -12.29 13.80
N LEU A 637 -21.54 -12.38 15.11
CA LEU A 637 -22.84 -12.71 15.69
C LEU A 637 -23.66 -11.42 15.78
N GLN A 638 -24.79 -11.36 15.09
CA GLN A 638 -25.54 -10.13 14.88
C GLN A 638 -27.05 -10.33 15.06
N GLU A 639 -27.69 -9.30 15.62
CA GLU A 639 -29.11 -9.04 15.52
C GLU A 639 -29.32 -8.17 14.27
N THR A 640 -29.70 -8.80 13.15
CA THR A 640 -29.72 -8.17 11.83
C THR A 640 -30.88 -7.20 11.67
N GLU A 641 -32.01 -7.53 12.28
CA GLU A 641 -33.20 -6.69 12.47
C GLU A 641 -33.67 -6.90 13.93
N PRO A 642 -34.44 -5.98 14.55
CA PRO A 642 -34.88 -6.15 15.93
C PRO A 642 -35.55 -7.50 16.20
N GLY A 643 -34.99 -8.30 17.10
CA GLY A 643 -35.47 -9.66 17.42
C GLY A 643 -35.16 -10.75 16.38
N LYS A 644 -34.33 -10.48 15.37
CA LYS A 644 -33.93 -11.41 14.30
C LYS A 644 -32.42 -11.56 14.27
N PHE A 645 -31.93 -12.77 14.46
CA PHE A 645 -30.51 -13.06 14.69
C PHE A 645 -29.93 -13.92 13.57
N ASN A 646 -28.63 -13.74 13.27
CA ASN A 646 -27.90 -14.63 12.35
C ASN A 646 -27.36 -15.90 13.04
N PHE A 647 -27.73 -16.15 14.29
CA PHE A 647 -27.37 -17.30 15.12
C PHE A 647 -28.57 -17.73 16.00
N ASP A 648 -28.52 -18.92 16.62
CA ASP A 648 -29.54 -19.35 17.58
C ASP A 648 -29.40 -18.54 18.89
N VAL A 649 -30.34 -17.64 19.14
CA VAL A 649 -30.38 -16.78 20.34
C VAL A 649 -31.01 -17.46 21.56
N GLU A 650 -31.78 -18.53 21.37
CA GLU A 650 -32.36 -19.35 22.46
C GLU A 650 -31.30 -20.34 22.98
N ASN A 651 -30.47 -20.86 22.08
CA ASN A 651 -29.27 -21.64 22.38
C ASN A 651 -27.98 -20.95 21.89
N PRO A 652 -27.58 -19.78 22.47
CA PRO A 652 -26.36 -19.11 22.07
C PRO A 652 -25.15 -20.03 22.13
N PRO A 653 -24.22 -19.93 21.16
CA PRO A 653 -23.04 -20.76 21.13
C PRO A 653 -22.19 -20.57 22.39
N LEU A 654 -21.44 -21.60 22.77
CA LEU A 654 -20.46 -21.48 23.85
C LEU A 654 -19.25 -20.69 23.35
N ASN A 655 -18.96 -19.58 24.02
CA ASN A 655 -17.73 -18.83 23.86
C ASN A 655 -16.55 -19.71 24.32
N PRO A 656 -15.60 -20.08 23.44
CA PRO A 656 -14.53 -21.01 23.80
C PRO A 656 -13.46 -20.40 24.72
N VAL A 657 -13.41 -19.06 24.83
CA VAL A 657 -12.49 -18.33 25.72
C VAL A 657 -12.98 -18.34 27.17
N THR A 658 -14.30 -18.30 27.39
CA THR A 658 -14.90 -18.21 28.74
C THR A 658 -15.63 -19.48 29.20
N GLY A 659 -15.96 -20.39 28.27
CA GLY A 659 -16.79 -21.57 28.50
C GLY A 659 -18.28 -21.27 28.72
N GLN A 660 -18.71 -20.01 28.59
CA GLN A 660 -20.08 -19.56 28.85
C GLN A 660 -20.88 -19.40 27.54
N LYS A 661 -22.21 -19.39 27.61
CA LYS A 661 -23.06 -18.98 26.47
C LYS A 661 -22.72 -17.53 26.08
N VAL A 662 -22.67 -17.24 24.77
CA VAL A 662 -22.53 -15.87 24.26
C VAL A 662 -23.68 -14.98 24.76
N SER A 663 -23.33 -13.81 25.28
CA SER A 663 -24.26 -12.80 25.83
C SER A 663 -24.12 -11.42 25.17
N SER A 664 -23.36 -11.31 24.09
CA SER A 664 -23.10 -10.06 23.35
C SER A 664 -23.01 -10.32 21.85
N TRP A 665 -23.47 -9.36 21.06
CA TRP A 665 -23.64 -9.40 19.61
C TRP A 665 -23.88 -7.98 19.09
N TYR A 666 -23.55 -7.72 17.81
CA TYR A 666 -23.83 -6.46 17.13
C TYR A 666 -25.34 -6.23 17.02
N LYS A 667 -25.81 -5.03 17.35
CA LYS A 667 -27.21 -4.61 17.25
C LYS A 667 -27.58 -4.18 15.83
N PRO A 668 -28.87 -4.01 15.50
CA PRO A 668 -29.28 -3.54 14.17
C PRO A 668 -28.63 -2.19 13.82
N GLY A 669 -27.86 -2.17 12.73
CA GLY A 669 -27.09 -1.00 12.27
C GLY A 669 -25.65 -0.91 12.80
N GLU A 670 -25.25 -1.74 13.78
CA GLU A 670 -23.85 -1.82 14.21
C GLU A 670 -22.99 -2.65 13.26
N THR A 671 -21.74 -2.22 13.10
CA THR A 671 -20.71 -2.85 12.27
C THR A 671 -19.43 -3.07 13.06
N TRP A 672 -18.48 -3.83 12.49
CA TRP A 672 -17.11 -3.93 13.01
C TRP A 672 -16.50 -2.55 13.30
N GLY A 673 -16.54 -1.65 12.31
CA GLY A 673 -15.97 -0.30 12.42
C GLY A 673 -16.68 0.58 13.44
N SER A 674 -18.01 0.53 13.54
CA SER A 674 -18.75 1.37 14.49
C SER A 674 -18.57 0.96 15.96
N VAL A 675 -18.31 -0.33 16.22
CA VAL A 675 -18.06 -0.82 17.58
C VAL A 675 -16.59 -0.70 17.96
N PHE A 676 -15.64 -1.04 17.07
CA PHE A 676 -14.21 -1.09 17.40
C PHE A 676 -13.44 0.20 17.08
N GLY A 677 -14.04 1.13 16.31
CA GLY A 677 -13.47 2.45 16.01
C GLY A 677 -12.03 2.38 15.47
N GLY A 678 -11.19 3.33 15.87
CA GLY A 678 -9.78 3.41 15.47
C GLY A 678 -8.90 2.23 15.91
N MET A 679 -9.37 1.31 16.77
CA MET A 679 -8.66 0.06 17.07
C MET A 679 -8.97 -1.04 16.05
N GLY A 680 -10.18 -1.03 15.48
CA GLY A 680 -10.74 -2.13 14.69
C GLY A 680 -9.84 -2.61 13.55
N PRO A 681 -9.29 -1.72 12.70
CA PRO A 681 -8.48 -2.18 11.58
C PRO A 681 -7.18 -2.85 12.01
N SER A 682 -6.35 -2.26 12.89
CA SER A 682 -5.13 -2.93 13.39
C SER A 682 -5.43 -4.28 14.05
N TYR A 683 -6.51 -4.36 14.82
CA TYR A 683 -6.97 -5.60 15.44
C TYR A 683 -7.36 -6.66 14.37
N GLU A 684 -7.96 -6.23 13.26
CA GLU A 684 -8.30 -7.10 12.14
C GLU A 684 -7.06 -7.57 11.36
N GLU A 685 -6.09 -6.68 11.10
CA GLU A 685 -4.81 -7.09 10.49
C GLU A 685 -4.13 -8.14 11.38
N CYS A 686 -4.15 -7.93 12.70
CA CYS A 686 -3.60 -8.88 13.67
C CYS A 686 -4.32 -10.23 13.65
N ARG A 687 -5.63 -10.25 13.38
CA ARG A 687 -6.39 -11.49 13.21
C ARG A 687 -6.04 -12.18 11.88
N ALA A 688 -5.94 -11.45 10.78
CA ALA A 688 -5.61 -11.99 9.46
C ALA A 688 -4.16 -12.53 9.39
N GLU A 689 -3.20 -11.77 9.92
CA GLU A 689 -1.81 -12.21 10.09
C GLU A 689 -1.69 -13.43 11.01
N SER A 690 -2.49 -13.49 12.09
CA SER A 690 -2.52 -14.66 12.96
C SER A 690 -3.15 -15.88 12.29
N VAL A 691 -4.12 -15.72 11.38
CA VAL A 691 -4.61 -16.83 10.54
C VAL A 691 -3.50 -17.34 9.63
N ALA A 692 -2.73 -16.44 8.99
CA ALA A 692 -1.60 -16.83 8.17
C ALA A 692 -0.56 -17.63 8.97
N MET A 693 -0.20 -17.18 10.18
CA MET A 693 0.70 -17.93 11.07
C MET A 693 0.08 -19.25 11.59
N SER A 694 -1.23 -19.31 11.81
CA SER A 694 -1.95 -20.51 12.25
C SER A 694 -1.99 -21.60 11.18
N LEU A 695 -2.18 -21.23 9.91
CA LEU A 695 -2.33 -22.18 8.78
C LEU A 695 -1.03 -22.47 8.03
N CYS A 696 -0.04 -21.57 8.03
CA CYS A 696 1.26 -21.79 7.36
C CYS A 696 1.99 -23.10 7.74
N PRO A 697 1.94 -23.61 9.00
CA PRO A 697 2.49 -24.91 9.37
C PRO A 697 1.87 -26.13 8.67
N ASP A 698 0.80 -25.95 7.89
CA ASP A 698 0.16 -27.04 7.15
C ASP A 698 0.89 -27.30 5.81
N TYR A 699 1.61 -28.42 5.74
CA TYR A 699 2.36 -28.79 4.54
C TYR A 699 1.48 -29.07 3.31
N SER A 700 0.18 -29.33 3.47
CA SER A 700 -0.75 -29.41 2.34
C SER A 700 -1.03 -28.05 1.70
N ILE A 701 -0.88 -26.96 2.46
CA ILE A 701 -0.96 -25.58 1.96
C ILE A 701 0.37 -25.20 1.30
N LEU A 702 1.51 -25.50 1.92
CA LEU A 702 2.83 -25.24 1.32
C LEU A 702 2.98 -25.94 -0.05
N LYS A 703 2.43 -27.14 -0.20
CA LYS A 703 2.31 -27.87 -1.46
C LYS A 703 1.52 -27.13 -2.55
N ILE A 704 0.44 -26.43 -2.20
CA ILE A 704 -0.38 -25.67 -3.16
C ILE A 704 0.45 -24.55 -3.82
N PHE A 705 1.33 -23.92 -3.05
CA PHE A 705 2.30 -22.92 -3.54
C PHE A 705 3.58 -23.55 -4.16
N GLY A 706 3.64 -24.87 -4.35
CA GLY A 706 4.76 -25.56 -4.98
C GLY A 706 5.96 -25.84 -4.06
N PHE A 707 5.79 -25.75 -2.74
CA PHE A 707 6.84 -26.01 -1.75
C PHE A 707 6.70 -27.39 -1.14
N GLY A 708 7.54 -28.33 -1.58
CA GLY A 708 7.51 -29.73 -1.18
C GLY A 708 6.38 -30.53 -1.85
N ASP A 709 6.19 -31.75 -1.38
CA ASP A 709 5.16 -32.69 -1.85
C ASP A 709 3.98 -32.86 -0.87
N GLY A 710 3.99 -32.11 0.24
CA GLY A 710 3.04 -32.19 1.35
C GLY A 710 3.46 -33.10 2.50
N SER A 711 4.65 -33.71 2.47
CA SER A 711 5.23 -34.38 3.64
C SER A 711 5.77 -33.38 4.67
N GLU A 712 5.64 -33.73 5.96
CA GLU A 712 6.12 -32.92 7.08
C GLU A 712 7.64 -33.11 7.29
N ASP A 713 8.43 -32.17 6.77
CA ASP A 713 9.85 -32.04 7.09
C ASP A 713 10.18 -30.58 7.41
N ILE A 714 10.53 -30.32 8.69
CA ILE A 714 10.88 -28.98 9.17
C ILE A 714 12.26 -28.51 8.69
N ASN A 715 13.11 -29.40 8.17
CA ASN A 715 14.45 -29.08 7.66
C ASN A 715 14.56 -29.22 6.13
N GLY A 716 13.47 -29.61 5.45
CA GLY A 716 13.37 -29.62 3.99
C GLY A 716 12.87 -28.29 3.43
N LYS A 717 12.84 -28.16 2.08
CA LYS A 717 12.46 -26.91 1.37
C LYS A 717 11.14 -26.28 1.84
N ALA A 718 10.14 -27.09 2.22
CA ALA A 718 8.87 -26.59 2.76
C ALA A 718 9.03 -26.07 4.20
N GLY A 719 9.80 -26.78 5.04
CA GLY A 719 10.19 -26.35 6.38
C GLY A 719 11.06 -25.09 6.41
N ASP A 720 11.84 -24.82 5.36
CA ASP A 720 12.56 -23.54 5.20
C ASP A 720 11.58 -22.38 4.96
N VAL A 721 10.62 -22.54 4.04
CA VAL A 721 9.57 -21.53 3.80
C VAL A 721 8.75 -21.27 5.06
N LEU A 722 8.32 -22.33 5.76
CA LEU A 722 7.62 -22.24 7.05
C LEU A 722 8.43 -21.51 8.12
N TYR A 723 9.72 -21.83 8.26
CA TYR A 723 10.61 -21.15 9.20
C TYR A 723 10.70 -19.65 8.90
N ILE A 724 10.86 -19.28 7.63
CA ILE A 724 10.99 -17.88 7.22
C ILE A 724 9.66 -17.12 7.29
N CYS A 725 8.48 -17.76 7.21
CA CYS A 725 7.20 -17.11 7.55
C CYS A 725 7.20 -16.61 9.00
N TYR A 726 7.55 -17.47 9.97
CA TYR A 726 7.59 -17.09 11.38
C TYR A 726 8.74 -16.11 11.69
N LEU A 727 9.93 -16.30 11.10
CA LEU A 727 11.06 -15.40 11.32
C LEU A 727 10.80 -14.01 10.72
N SER A 728 10.15 -13.93 9.56
CA SER A 728 9.74 -12.65 8.95
C SER A 728 8.69 -11.93 9.79
N MET A 729 7.73 -12.65 10.37
CA MET A 729 6.74 -12.09 11.30
C MET A 729 7.41 -11.50 12.55
N ALA A 730 8.33 -12.25 13.19
CA ALA A 730 9.10 -11.76 14.33
C ALA A 730 9.92 -10.50 13.99
N ARG A 731 10.60 -10.53 12.83
CA ARG A 731 11.45 -9.43 12.34
C ARG A 731 10.64 -8.20 11.94
N ALA A 732 9.42 -8.38 11.43
CA ALA A 732 8.49 -7.29 11.20
C ALA A 732 7.97 -6.70 12.53
N GLY A 733 7.77 -7.51 13.57
CA GLY A 733 7.41 -7.05 14.91
C GLY A 733 8.47 -6.15 15.57
N ILE A 734 9.77 -6.44 15.41
CA ILE A 734 10.82 -5.50 15.85
C ILE A 734 10.80 -4.22 15.01
N ALA A 735 10.79 -4.38 13.68
CA ALA A 735 10.79 -3.25 12.75
C ALA A 735 9.56 -2.32 12.92
N ALA A 736 8.48 -2.82 13.53
CA ALA A 736 7.28 -2.05 13.85
C ALA A 736 7.57 -0.80 14.66
N LEU A 737 8.57 -0.82 15.55
CA LEU A 737 8.89 0.29 16.45
C LEU A 737 9.30 1.59 15.73
N GLN A 738 9.69 1.50 14.45
CA GLN A 738 9.86 2.66 13.57
C GLN A 738 8.57 3.50 13.43
N PHE A 739 7.40 2.86 13.56
CA PHE A 739 6.06 3.42 13.33
C PHE A 739 5.27 3.62 14.63
N TRP A 740 5.92 3.51 15.79
CA TRP A 740 5.38 3.95 17.07
C TRP A 740 5.96 5.32 17.43
N ASP A 741 5.12 6.27 17.85
CA ASP A 741 5.56 7.59 18.32
C ASP A 741 5.73 7.61 19.84
N PRO A 742 6.93 7.88 20.39
CA PRO A 742 7.14 7.92 21.84
C PRO A 742 6.43 9.07 22.56
N ASN A 743 6.04 10.14 21.85
CA ASN A 743 5.46 11.34 22.48
C ASN A 743 3.98 11.14 22.82
N SER A 744 3.19 10.67 21.85
CA SER A 744 1.77 10.34 22.00
C SER A 744 1.53 8.89 22.47
N ARG A 745 2.57 8.04 22.43
CA ARG A 745 2.51 6.57 22.58
C ARG A 745 1.55 5.86 21.63
N LYS A 746 1.14 6.52 20.53
CA LYS A 746 0.28 5.94 19.48
C LYS A 746 1.11 5.17 18.46
N TRP A 747 0.48 4.14 17.89
CA TRP A 747 0.95 3.48 16.67
C TRP A 747 0.45 4.25 15.44
N GLY A 748 1.33 4.48 14.46
CA GLY A 748 1.03 5.17 13.20
C GLY A 748 0.84 4.24 12.00
N GLN A 749 0.78 2.91 12.20
CA GLN A 749 0.58 1.93 11.12
C GLN A 749 -0.05 0.64 11.68
N ALA A 750 -1.28 0.34 11.26
CA ALA A 750 -2.14 -0.74 11.74
C ALA A 750 -1.50 -2.14 11.65
N HIS A 751 -0.92 -2.50 10.51
CA HIS A 751 -0.21 -3.76 10.28
C HIS A 751 1.05 -3.88 11.15
N MET A 752 1.80 -2.80 11.38
CA MET A 752 3.01 -2.88 12.22
C MET A 752 2.66 -3.07 13.70
N GLN A 753 1.61 -2.41 14.19
CA GLN A 753 1.06 -2.68 15.53
C GLN A 753 0.63 -4.15 15.69
N ALA A 754 -0.05 -4.71 14.68
CA ALA A 754 -0.43 -6.12 14.63
C ALA A 754 0.79 -7.07 14.68
N ARG A 755 1.85 -6.76 13.94
CA ARG A 755 3.08 -7.55 13.89
C ARG A 755 3.87 -7.49 15.19
N PHE A 756 3.88 -6.33 15.86
CA PHE A 756 4.42 -6.21 17.21
C PHE A 756 3.64 -7.12 18.18
N ALA A 757 2.31 -7.13 18.13
CA ALA A 757 1.49 -8.02 18.95
C ALA A 757 1.80 -9.51 18.70
N ILE A 758 1.95 -9.95 17.45
CA ILE A 758 2.27 -11.35 17.13
C ILE A 758 3.72 -11.71 17.53
N MET A 759 4.67 -10.78 17.39
CA MET A 759 6.01 -10.97 17.97
C MET A 759 5.95 -11.11 19.50
N GLN A 760 5.13 -10.31 20.19
CA GLN A 760 4.91 -10.44 21.63
C GLN A 760 4.27 -11.79 21.98
N VAL A 761 3.39 -12.37 21.15
CA VAL A 761 2.92 -13.77 21.29
C VAL A 761 4.08 -14.75 21.19
N PHE A 762 4.98 -14.62 20.20
CA PHE A 762 6.12 -15.51 20.05
C PHE A 762 7.09 -15.44 21.23
N LEU A 763 7.41 -14.24 21.71
CA LEU A 763 8.28 -14.02 22.88
C LEU A 763 7.64 -14.56 24.18
N ARG A 764 6.30 -14.52 24.28
CA ARG A 764 5.53 -15.05 25.43
C ARG A 764 5.20 -16.56 25.31
N ALA A 765 5.51 -17.23 24.20
CA ALA A 765 5.19 -18.64 23.97
C ALA A 765 6.01 -19.62 24.85
N GLY A 766 7.12 -19.15 25.44
CA GLY A 766 7.96 -19.92 26.35
C GLY A 766 8.85 -20.95 25.63
N GLY A 767 9.52 -21.79 26.44
CA GLY A 767 10.40 -22.87 25.95
C GLY A 767 11.57 -22.42 25.08
N ASP A 768 11.98 -21.15 25.18
CA ASP A 768 12.95 -20.51 24.28
C ASP A 768 12.57 -20.70 22.79
N PHE A 769 11.29 -20.50 22.45
CA PHE A 769 10.81 -20.52 21.07
C PHE A 769 11.31 -19.33 20.26
N CYS A 770 11.15 -18.13 20.80
CA CYS A 770 11.60 -16.88 20.20
C CYS A 770 12.25 -16.02 21.30
N THR A 771 13.44 -15.48 21.06
CA THR A 771 14.13 -14.58 21.99
C THR A 771 14.85 -13.46 21.24
N LEU A 772 15.12 -12.37 21.97
CA LEU A 772 15.94 -11.25 21.49
C LEU A 772 17.33 -11.34 22.14
N THR A 773 18.37 -11.19 21.32
CA THR A 773 19.79 -11.26 21.74
C THR A 773 20.52 -10.00 21.27
N PRO A 774 21.19 -9.22 22.14
CA PRO A 774 21.23 -9.36 23.59
C PRO A 774 19.85 -9.26 24.25
N SER A 775 19.68 -9.95 25.38
CA SER A 775 18.39 -10.06 26.08
C SER A 775 18.34 -9.14 27.30
N PRO A 776 17.24 -8.39 27.53
CA PRO A 776 17.09 -7.54 28.72
C PRO A 776 17.12 -8.32 30.03
N ASN A 777 16.82 -9.63 30.00
CA ASN A 777 16.88 -10.51 31.16
C ASN A 777 18.32 -10.84 31.59
N ASN A 778 19.31 -10.62 30.71
CA ASN A 778 20.71 -10.95 30.96
C ASN A 778 21.54 -9.70 31.32
N ASP A 779 21.25 -8.55 30.69
CA ASP A 779 21.85 -7.25 31.03
C ASP A 779 20.95 -6.10 30.52
N PRO A 780 20.41 -5.22 31.38
CA PRO A 780 19.60 -4.07 30.97
C PRO A 780 20.40 -2.94 30.31
N ASP A 781 21.73 -2.92 30.45
CA ASP A 781 22.65 -1.95 29.85
C ASP A 781 23.47 -2.54 28.69
N ALA A 782 23.08 -3.73 28.20
CA ALA A 782 23.64 -4.35 27.01
C ALA A 782 23.65 -3.42 25.79
N ASP A 783 24.76 -3.41 25.04
CA ASP A 783 24.82 -2.76 23.74
C ASP A 783 23.95 -3.53 22.72
N LEU A 784 22.89 -2.88 22.24
CA LEU A 784 21.97 -3.45 21.26
C LEU A 784 22.43 -3.22 19.80
N SER A 785 23.64 -2.70 19.56
CA SER A 785 24.18 -2.48 18.21
C SER A 785 24.18 -3.74 17.32
N ASP A 786 24.21 -4.93 17.94
CA ASP A 786 24.08 -6.23 17.27
C ASP A 786 22.79 -6.99 17.65
N LEU A 787 21.68 -6.30 17.93
CA LEU A 787 20.38 -6.91 18.22
C LEU A 787 19.96 -7.92 17.12
N ARG A 788 19.55 -9.13 17.53
CA ARG A 788 19.07 -10.23 16.68
C ARG A 788 17.88 -10.98 17.29
N ILE A 789 17.10 -11.60 16.41
CA ILE A 789 16.08 -12.59 16.76
C ILE A 789 16.70 -13.98 16.71
N HIS A 790 16.46 -14.79 17.74
CA HIS A 790 16.69 -16.22 17.72
C HIS A 790 15.33 -16.92 17.77
N LEU A 791 14.98 -17.64 16.69
CA LEU A 791 13.74 -18.41 16.56
C LEU A 791 14.10 -19.90 16.39
N ASP A 792 13.52 -20.79 17.19
CA ASP A 792 13.75 -22.23 17.06
C ASP A 792 12.74 -22.87 16.09
N ARG A 793 13.21 -23.24 14.89
CA ARG A 793 12.39 -23.87 13.84
C ARG A 793 11.64 -25.12 14.34
N ASN A 794 12.24 -25.90 15.23
CA ASN A 794 11.68 -27.16 15.73
C ASN A 794 10.55 -26.93 16.75
N LYS A 795 10.46 -25.72 17.31
CA LYS A 795 9.42 -25.33 18.26
C LYS A 795 8.23 -24.62 17.59
N ILE A 796 8.25 -24.38 16.28
CA ILE A 796 7.09 -23.85 15.53
C ILE A 796 5.84 -24.73 15.74
N PRO A 797 5.87 -26.08 15.62
CA PRO A 797 4.66 -26.89 15.80
C PRO A 797 4.23 -27.04 17.27
N THR A 798 5.15 -26.91 18.23
CA THR A 798 4.92 -27.27 19.64
C THR A 798 4.72 -26.07 20.58
N HIS A 799 5.22 -24.90 20.21
CA HIS A 799 5.12 -23.66 21.00
C HIS A 799 4.53 -22.53 20.14
N GLY A 800 5.07 -22.32 18.93
CA GLY A 800 4.66 -21.24 18.03
C GLY A 800 3.20 -21.30 17.62
N LYS A 801 2.80 -22.34 16.86
CA LYS A 801 1.42 -22.52 16.39
C LYS A 801 0.42 -22.59 17.56
N PRO A 802 0.64 -23.34 18.67
CA PRO A 802 -0.28 -23.34 19.80
C PRO A 802 -0.48 -21.97 20.47
N ALA A 803 0.58 -21.15 20.58
CA ALA A 803 0.47 -19.79 21.10
C ALA A 803 -0.31 -18.87 20.15
N VAL A 804 -0.04 -18.96 18.83
CA VAL A 804 -0.81 -18.26 17.79
C VAL A 804 -2.28 -18.67 17.80
N ASP A 805 -2.58 -19.96 17.86
CA ASP A 805 -3.95 -20.49 17.85
C ASP A 805 -4.75 -19.98 19.06
N ALA A 806 -4.16 -19.98 20.26
CA ALA A 806 -4.78 -19.47 21.48
C ALA A 806 -4.97 -17.95 21.48
N PHE A 807 -4.08 -17.20 20.83
CA PHE A 807 -4.21 -15.75 20.64
C PHE A 807 -5.27 -15.41 19.58
N LEU A 808 -5.24 -16.09 18.44
CA LEU A 808 -6.19 -15.96 17.33
C LEU A 808 -7.62 -16.30 17.75
N GLN A 809 -7.81 -17.37 18.53
CA GLN A 809 -9.13 -17.72 19.08
C GLN A 809 -9.72 -16.54 19.87
N LYS A 810 -8.92 -15.89 20.72
CA LYS A 810 -9.36 -14.73 21.51
C LYS A 810 -9.67 -13.53 20.61
N LEU A 811 -8.77 -13.20 19.68
CA LEU A 811 -8.99 -12.10 18.73
C LEU A 811 -10.33 -12.28 18.00
N HIS A 812 -10.54 -13.44 17.39
CA HIS A 812 -11.74 -13.73 16.61
C HIS A 812 -13.01 -13.79 17.45
N VAL A 813 -12.97 -14.40 18.64
CA VAL A 813 -14.17 -14.52 19.49
C VAL A 813 -14.65 -13.17 20.00
N PHE A 814 -13.77 -12.30 20.52
CA PHE A 814 -14.21 -10.98 20.97
C PHE A 814 -14.72 -10.12 19.80
N LYS A 815 -14.10 -10.24 18.62
CA LYS A 815 -14.63 -9.65 17.37
C LYS A 815 -16.04 -10.17 17.06
N ALA A 816 -16.24 -11.49 17.09
CA ALA A 816 -17.50 -12.11 16.74
C ALA A 816 -18.65 -11.73 17.70
N THR A 817 -18.36 -11.55 18.99
CA THR A 817 -19.36 -11.20 20.04
C THR A 817 -19.51 -9.70 20.29
N ALA A 818 -18.91 -8.82 19.46
CA ALA A 818 -18.86 -7.37 19.69
C ALA A 818 -18.30 -6.97 21.08
N ASP A 819 -17.44 -7.79 21.68
CA ASP A 819 -16.90 -7.55 23.04
C ASP A 819 -15.69 -6.61 22.98
N LEU A 820 -15.98 -5.32 22.77
CA LEU A 820 -14.98 -4.26 22.73
C LEU A 820 -14.14 -4.19 24.01
N ALA A 821 -14.74 -4.46 25.17
CA ALA A 821 -14.08 -4.29 26.47
C ALA A 821 -12.98 -5.35 26.66
N ALA A 822 -13.31 -6.64 26.46
CA ALA A 822 -12.33 -7.71 26.51
C ALA A 822 -11.32 -7.61 25.37
N ALA A 823 -11.78 -7.27 24.15
CA ALA A 823 -10.91 -7.06 22.99
C ALA A 823 -9.87 -5.97 23.25
N LYS A 824 -10.27 -4.80 23.75
CA LYS A 824 -9.36 -3.68 23.99
C LYS A 824 -8.34 -4.02 25.08
N GLN A 825 -8.79 -4.55 26.22
CA GLN A 825 -7.87 -4.94 27.30
C GLN A 825 -6.86 -5.99 26.82
N PHE A 826 -7.29 -6.95 26.00
CA PHE A 826 -6.43 -7.98 25.45
C PHE A 826 -5.46 -7.43 24.39
N TYR A 827 -5.91 -6.57 23.48
CA TYR A 827 -5.07 -6.04 22.41
C TYR A 827 -4.10 -4.95 22.87
N ASP A 828 -4.50 -4.12 23.86
CA ASP A 828 -3.61 -3.16 24.52
C ASP A 828 -2.40 -3.87 25.14
N ASP A 829 -2.58 -5.02 25.82
CA ASP A 829 -1.49 -5.78 26.47
C ASP A 829 -0.44 -6.31 25.46
N TYR A 830 -0.85 -6.76 24.28
CA TYR A 830 0.10 -7.24 23.26
C TYR A 830 0.64 -6.10 22.39
N THR A 831 -0.04 -4.95 22.29
CA THR A 831 0.43 -3.78 21.53
C THR A 831 1.13 -2.71 22.41
N HIS A 832 1.27 -2.96 23.72
CA HIS A 832 1.97 -2.07 24.63
C HIS A 832 3.48 -2.07 24.37
N VAL A 833 4.00 -0.89 24.00
CA VAL A 833 5.44 -0.61 23.98
C VAL A 833 5.85 -0.15 25.37
N ASP A 834 6.59 -0.99 26.09
CA ASP A 834 7.21 -0.69 27.38
C ASP A 834 8.46 0.21 27.22
N GLU A 835 9.06 0.62 28.35
CA GLU A 835 10.23 1.50 28.34
C GLU A 835 11.50 0.86 27.77
N TRP A 836 11.64 -0.47 27.78
CA TRP A 836 12.80 -1.12 27.15
C TRP A 836 12.66 -1.09 25.63
N PHE A 837 11.49 -1.46 25.10
CA PHE A 837 11.22 -1.32 23.67
C PHE A 837 11.27 0.15 23.21
N ALA A 838 10.74 1.09 24.00
CA ALA A 838 10.72 2.52 23.68
C ALA A 838 12.09 3.19 23.73
N GLN A 839 12.90 2.93 24.76
CA GLN A 839 14.14 3.67 25.03
C GLN A 839 15.42 2.94 24.58
N LYS A 840 15.41 1.61 24.46
CA LYS A 840 16.60 0.81 24.10
C LYS A 840 16.46 0.22 22.70
N VAL A 841 15.38 -0.51 22.40
CA VAL A 841 15.19 -1.18 21.10
C VAL A 841 14.85 -0.19 19.98
N ARG A 842 13.89 0.71 20.18
CA ARG A 842 13.43 1.63 19.12
C ARG A 842 14.55 2.52 18.54
N PRO A 843 15.47 3.12 19.32
CA PRO A 843 16.59 3.86 18.74
C PRO A 843 17.45 3.01 17.80
N GLU A 844 17.65 1.74 18.12
CA GLU A 844 18.38 0.79 17.28
C GLU A 844 17.60 0.42 16.01
N VAL A 845 16.27 0.27 16.11
CA VAL A 845 15.39 0.09 14.94
C VAL A 845 15.45 1.28 13.99
N ILE A 846 15.49 2.51 14.52
CA ILE A 846 15.71 3.73 13.74
C ILE A 846 17.14 3.79 13.17
N ARG A 847 18.15 3.26 13.88
CA ARG A 847 19.55 3.22 13.43
C ARG A 847 19.76 2.25 12.26
N GLN A 848 19.12 1.07 12.29
CA GLN A 848 19.21 0.05 11.23
C GLN A 848 18.12 0.18 10.15
N ALA A 849 17.23 1.18 10.24
CA ALA A 849 16.18 1.40 9.24
C ALA A 849 16.77 1.57 7.84
N LYS A 850 16.33 0.72 6.89
CA LYS A 850 16.77 0.76 5.50
C LYS A 850 15.92 1.75 4.67
N PRO A 851 16.49 2.45 3.68
CA PRO A 851 15.74 3.33 2.79
C PRO A 851 14.58 2.58 2.10
N ARG A 852 13.42 3.25 1.97
CA ARG A 852 12.27 2.71 1.22
C ARG A 852 12.67 2.47 -0.24
N LYS A 853 12.18 1.38 -0.83
CA LYS A 853 12.36 1.06 -2.25
C LYS A 853 11.73 2.16 -3.11
N VAL A 854 12.45 2.65 -4.11
CA VAL A 854 11.89 3.36 -5.27
C VAL A 854 12.06 2.50 -6.52
N PHE A 855 11.02 2.45 -7.34
CA PHE A 855 10.89 1.47 -8.42
C PHE A 855 11.16 2.11 -9.78
N VAL A 856 12.22 1.65 -10.43
CA VAL A 856 12.49 1.92 -11.85
C VAL A 856 11.54 1.07 -12.67
N GLN A 857 10.64 1.73 -13.41
CA GLN A 857 9.61 1.08 -14.21
C GLN A 857 9.99 1.11 -15.68
N ALA A 858 9.67 0.04 -16.41
CA ALA A 858 9.87 -0.01 -17.85
C ALA A 858 8.98 1.01 -18.58
N ASN A 859 9.43 1.46 -19.76
CA ASN A 859 8.60 2.20 -20.70
C ASN A 859 8.19 1.29 -21.87
N THR A 860 7.10 1.66 -22.55
CA THR A 860 6.69 1.01 -23.80
C THR A 860 6.61 2.01 -24.95
N PHE A 861 7.07 1.62 -26.14
CA PHE A 861 7.14 2.47 -27.34
C PHE A 861 6.45 1.80 -28.53
N LEU A 862 5.86 2.61 -29.42
CA LEU A 862 5.23 2.12 -30.66
C LEU A 862 6.25 2.13 -31.79
N ASN A 863 6.60 0.95 -32.30
CA ASN A 863 7.52 0.82 -33.43
C ASN A 863 6.71 0.76 -34.73
N GLY A 864 6.07 1.88 -35.08
CA GLY A 864 5.15 1.97 -36.22
C GLY A 864 3.91 1.09 -36.05
N ASP A 865 3.50 0.41 -37.12
CA ASP A 865 2.45 -0.61 -37.06
C ASP A 865 2.95 -1.93 -36.44
N ASP A 866 4.26 -2.19 -36.52
CA ASP A 866 4.91 -3.50 -36.31
C ASP A 866 5.00 -3.98 -34.86
N GLY A 867 4.54 -3.19 -33.87
CA GLY A 867 4.34 -3.67 -32.51
C GLY A 867 4.62 -2.66 -31.40
N VAL A 868 4.84 -3.19 -30.20
CA VAL A 868 5.21 -2.42 -29.01
C VAL A 868 6.53 -2.96 -28.45
N GLU A 869 7.52 -2.07 -28.36
CA GLU A 869 8.80 -2.33 -27.69
C GLU A 869 8.67 -2.10 -26.19
N LEU A 870 9.31 -2.95 -25.38
CA LEU A 870 9.53 -2.74 -23.95
C LEU A 870 10.98 -2.30 -23.73
N ARG A 871 11.17 -1.23 -22.94
CA ARG A 871 12.48 -0.76 -22.50
C ARG A 871 12.56 -0.78 -20.98
N GLU A 872 13.32 -1.71 -20.45
CA GLU A 872 13.76 -1.72 -19.05
C GLU A 872 15.01 -0.84 -18.89
N TYR A 873 15.22 -0.29 -17.70
CA TYR A 873 16.36 0.59 -17.36
C TYR A 873 17.19 -0.04 -16.23
N GLU A 874 18.32 0.57 -15.90
CA GLU A 874 19.15 0.15 -14.76
C GLU A 874 18.50 0.55 -13.41
N ALA A 875 18.69 -0.27 -12.38
CA ALA A 875 18.30 0.01 -11.00
C ALA A 875 19.24 1.04 -10.33
N SER A 876 19.50 2.16 -11.00
CA SER A 876 20.38 3.26 -10.56
C SER A 876 19.60 4.58 -10.49
N PRO A 877 20.08 5.58 -9.71
CA PRO A 877 19.50 6.93 -9.74
C PRO A 877 19.42 7.53 -11.15
N GLU A 878 20.46 7.31 -11.96
CA GLU A 878 20.56 7.74 -13.36
C GLU A 878 19.56 6.99 -14.25
N GLY A 879 19.40 5.67 -14.07
CA GLY A 879 18.38 4.86 -14.75
C GLY A 879 16.95 5.27 -14.39
N MET A 880 16.70 5.63 -13.13
CA MET A 880 15.42 6.20 -12.68
C MET A 880 15.11 7.51 -13.40
N ILE A 881 16.07 8.45 -13.47
CA ILE A 881 15.87 9.72 -14.18
C ILE A 881 15.69 9.47 -15.69
N GLN A 882 16.51 8.62 -16.32
CA GLN A 882 16.38 8.27 -17.74
C GLN A 882 14.98 7.71 -18.05
N SER A 883 14.43 6.86 -17.18
CA SER A 883 13.10 6.27 -17.36
C SER A 883 11.97 7.30 -17.39
N PHE A 884 12.13 8.48 -16.78
CA PHE A 884 11.17 9.59 -16.88
C PHE A 884 11.54 10.61 -17.98
N VAL A 885 12.82 10.80 -18.29
CA VAL A 885 13.30 11.63 -19.42
C VAL A 885 12.72 11.17 -20.76
N GLU A 886 12.57 9.86 -20.96
CA GLU A 886 12.00 9.26 -22.18
C GLU A 886 10.46 9.25 -22.21
N ARG A 887 9.77 9.67 -21.13
CA ARG A 887 8.29 9.78 -21.09
C ARG A 887 7.83 11.13 -21.66
N GLU A 888 8.27 11.47 -22.87
CA GLU A 888 8.04 12.78 -23.50
C GLU A 888 6.56 13.13 -23.77
N TYR A 889 5.64 12.22 -23.48
CA TYR A 889 4.20 12.46 -23.52
C TYR A 889 3.64 13.06 -22.22
N ILE A 890 4.42 13.17 -21.13
CA ILE A 890 4.05 13.75 -19.82
C ILE A 890 4.27 15.27 -19.77
#